data_AF-A0AA43GNJ3-F1
#
_entry.id   AF-A0AA43GNJ3-F1
#
_cell.length_a   1.000
_cell.length_b   1.000
_cell.length_c   1.000
_cell.angle_alpha   90.00
_cell.angle_beta   90.00
_cell.angle_gamma   90.00
#
_symmetry.space_group_name_H-M   'P 1'
#
loop_
_entity.id
_entity.type
_entity.pdbx_description
1 polymer ?
#
loop_
_entity_poly.entity_id
_entity_poly.type
_entity_poly.pdbx_seq_one_letter_code
_entity_poly.pdbx_strand_id
1 'polypeptide(L)'
;MTRVALLIGISEYEPGLTPLPKAVDDVEAMREVLVNPEMGGFAEEDVTVLKNPQRQEMENAIYHLYANRQKDDLVLLYFSGHGVTDESGDFYFSTRQTKKNQNKLIPTTAVAATNVHLWMNKSKSKRLIVILDCCFSGAFAKGLTAKDTGNIDLRQQLGGEGRAILTASTSTQYAFESDGLNLSIYTHYLVEGIKSGAADEDGDGLISIDELHQYAKSKVQEASPAMTPEFYPHKEGFRIFIAKSSKDDPGVKYRREVEHRLNRGKFTIPARRLLNSLRVQLQLDSHVADAIEFEVQQPYREYQRKLKEYEETLRETVAVEGNLTESTLQDLRDYQQHLGLRDEDVAPIRTMIMSPEKPSASAEHIIEASTVDDQDTSVESSPEIAKFFTEDLGNNVLLDMVAIPGGTFLMGSPEDEPERDDSEGPQHSVTIQPFFMGKFPVTQAQWATVAAFDKVNIDLDPYPSEFQGAKRPVECISWDEAVEFCRRLSRKTGKIYRLPSEAEWEYACRGGTTTPFYFGDTISPDWANYDVNLICTFRPNGEYPQETTNVGEFPANPFGLFDICGDVWEWCQDVWHENYHDAPTDGSPWLADKYQFRCLRGGSWYDTGYICCRSAYRGYASPQESYINLGLRVVCVPGIKF
;
A
#
# COMPACT_ATOMS: atom_id res chain seq x y z
N MET A 1 -0.85 -30.50 -32.19
CA MET A 1 -1.65 -29.31 -31.86
C MET A 1 -0.67 -28.19 -31.65
N THR A 2 -0.59 -27.27 -32.59
CA THR A 2 0.32 -26.12 -32.51
C THR A 2 -0.44 -24.93 -31.90
N ARG A 3 0.26 -24.11 -31.12
CA ARG A 3 -0.28 -22.88 -30.53
C ARG A 3 0.41 -21.71 -31.23
N VAL A 4 -0.34 -20.89 -31.96
CA VAL A 4 0.21 -19.80 -32.78
C VAL A 4 -0.41 -18.49 -32.34
N ALA A 5 0.41 -17.46 -32.14
CA ALA A 5 -0.06 -16.13 -31.74
C ALA A 5 0.52 -15.02 -32.61
N LEU A 6 -0.29 -13.99 -32.83
CA LEU A 6 0.15 -12.71 -33.40
C LEU A 6 -0.23 -11.60 -32.41
N LEU A 7 0.77 -10.89 -31.91
CA LEU A 7 0.62 -9.81 -30.95
C LEU A 7 0.99 -8.49 -31.63
N ILE A 8 0.04 -7.55 -31.67
CA ILE A 8 0.18 -6.29 -32.40
C ILE A 8 0.00 -5.14 -31.43
N GLY A 9 1.02 -4.29 -31.31
CA GLY A 9 1.04 -3.13 -30.40
C GLY A 9 1.33 -1.86 -31.17
N ILE A 10 0.42 -0.89 -31.12
CA ILE A 10 0.57 0.41 -31.79
C ILE A 10 0.63 1.53 -30.75
N SER A 11 1.84 1.98 -30.45
CA SER A 11 2.10 3.11 -29.55
C SER A 11 2.32 4.43 -30.25
N GLU A 12 2.76 4.40 -31.51
CA GLU A 12 3.07 5.59 -32.31
C GLU A 12 2.15 5.70 -33.51
N TYR A 13 1.64 6.90 -33.76
CA TYR A 13 0.74 7.20 -34.86
C TYR A 13 1.21 8.43 -35.66
N GLU A 14 0.92 8.43 -36.95
CA GLU A 14 0.94 9.66 -37.75
C GLU A 14 -0.11 10.67 -37.24
N PRO A 15 0.02 11.98 -37.58
CA PRO A 15 -0.88 13.00 -37.08
C PRO A 15 -2.38 12.67 -37.31
N GLY A 16 -3.18 12.73 -36.24
CA GLY A 16 -4.62 12.46 -36.26
C GLY A 16 -5.10 11.44 -35.22
N LEU A 17 -4.18 10.72 -34.58
CA LEU A 17 -4.44 9.88 -33.40
C LEU A 17 -3.43 10.21 -32.31
N THR A 18 -3.85 10.11 -31.05
CA THR A 18 -2.97 10.31 -29.90
C THR A 18 -2.07 9.08 -29.72
N PRO A 19 -0.77 9.25 -29.41
CA PRO A 19 0.11 8.15 -29.01
C PRO A 19 -0.46 7.36 -27.82
N LEU A 20 -0.16 6.06 -27.78
CA LEU A 20 -0.55 5.13 -26.71
C LEU A 20 0.70 4.40 -26.21
N PRO A 21 1.55 5.02 -25.38
CA PRO A 21 2.89 4.50 -25.06
C PRO A 21 2.86 3.06 -24.55
N LYS A 22 1.83 2.70 -23.76
CA LYS A 22 1.66 1.38 -23.13
C LYS A 22 1.37 0.23 -24.12
N ALA A 23 0.91 0.52 -25.35
CA ALA A 23 0.48 -0.52 -26.29
C ALA A 23 1.60 -1.48 -26.75
N VAL A 24 2.85 -1.00 -26.75
CA VAL A 24 4.01 -1.86 -27.03
C VAL A 24 4.42 -2.67 -25.81
N ASP A 25 4.23 -2.14 -24.60
CA ASP A 25 4.51 -2.85 -23.36
C ASP A 25 3.48 -3.95 -23.11
N ASP A 26 2.21 -3.69 -23.45
CA ASP A 26 1.11 -4.65 -23.45
C ASP A 26 1.43 -5.92 -24.25
N VAL A 27 1.93 -5.78 -25.48
CA VAL A 27 2.28 -6.95 -26.31
C VAL A 27 3.49 -7.71 -25.77
N GLU A 28 4.44 -7.04 -25.13
CA GLU A 28 5.59 -7.72 -24.53
C GLU A 28 5.19 -8.49 -23.27
N ALA A 29 4.36 -7.90 -22.41
CA ALA A 29 3.83 -8.58 -21.23
C ALA A 29 2.97 -9.79 -21.62
N MET A 30 2.14 -9.66 -22.67
CA MET A 30 1.36 -10.76 -23.21
C MET A 30 2.26 -11.84 -23.84
N ARG A 31 3.33 -11.45 -24.55
CA ARG A 31 4.31 -12.40 -25.10
C ARG A 31 4.92 -13.25 -24.01
N GLU A 32 5.38 -12.62 -22.93
CA GLU A 32 6.06 -13.27 -21.80
C GLU A 32 5.23 -14.44 -21.22
N VAL A 33 3.93 -14.24 -21.00
CA VAL A 33 3.05 -15.27 -20.45
C VAL A 33 2.72 -16.38 -21.46
N LEU A 34 2.63 -16.04 -22.75
CA LEU A 34 2.29 -17.00 -23.79
C LEU A 34 3.45 -17.95 -24.08
N VAL A 35 4.69 -17.45 -24.15
CA VAL A 35 5.88 -18.27 -24.46
C VAL A 35 6.36 -19.08 -23.27
N ASN A 36 5.95 -18.73 -22.05
CA ASN A 36 6.34 -19.45 -20.85
C ASN A 36 5.83 -20.92 -20.90
N PRO A 37 6.71 -21.94 -20.86
CA PRO A 37 6.34 -23.36 -20.97
C PRO A 37 5.39 -23.86 -19.87
N GLU A 38 5.47 -23.26 -18.68
CA GLU A 38 4.65 -23.61 -17.52
C GLU A 38 3.29 -22.89 -17.52
N MET A 39 3.11 -21.87 -18.37
CA MET A 39 1.88 -21.10 -18.52
C MET A 39 1.25 -21.31 -19.90
N GLY A 40 1.49 -20.41 -20.87
CA GLY A 40 0.89 -20.46 -22.20
C GLY A 40 1.43 -21.56 -23.10
N GLY A 41 2.70 -21.95 -22.94
CA GLY A 41 3.32 -23.03 -23.71
C GLY A 41 3.30 -22.85 -25.22
N PHE A 42 3.30 -21.62 -25.72
CA PHE A 42 3.51 -21.32 -27.14
C PHE A 42 5.00 -21.44 -27.45
N ALA A 43 5.36 -22.06 -28.57
CA ALA A 43 6.74 -22.06 -29.02
C ALA A 43 7.14 -20.63 -29.41
N GLU A 44 8.38 -20.21 -29.08
CA GLU A 44 8.83 -18.85 -29.33
C GLU A 44 8.77 -18.49 -30.83
N GLU A 45 9.07 -19.46 -31.71
CA GLU A 45 8.94 -19.33 -33.16
C GLU A 45 7.49 -19.19 -33.68
N ASP A 46 6.50 -19.59 -32.88
CA ASP A 46 5.07 -19.54 -33.24
C ASP A 46 4.37 -18.27 -32.68
N VAL A 47 5.10 -17.40 -31.98
CA VAL A 47 4.61 -16.10 -31.49
C VAL A 47 5.25 -14.95 -32.27
N THR A 48 4.46 -14.34 -33.16
CA THR A 48 4.89 -13.16 -33.91
C THR A 48 4.51 -11.89 -33.15
N VAL A 49 5.46 -10.99 -32.91
CA VAL A 49 5.19 -9.67 -32.32
C VAL A 49 5.47 -8.56 -33.33
N LEU A 50 4.49 -7.68 -33.54
CA LEU A 50 4.61 -6.50 -34.39
C LEU A 50 4.43 -5.23 -33.58
N LYS A 51 5.48 -4.41 -33.53
CA LYS A 51 5.49 -3.10 -32.85
C LYS A 51 5.41 -1.99 -33.86
N ASN A 52 4.37 -1.16 -33.77
CA ASN A 52 4.11 -0.07 -34.71
C ASN A 52 4.19 -0.46 -36.20
N PRO A 53 3.67 -1.64 -36.63
CA PRO A 53 3.75 -2.05 -38.04
C PRO A 53 3.02 -1.08 -38.97
N GLN A 54 3.50 -1.09 -40.21
CA GLN A 54 2.76 -0.47 -41.31
C GLN A 54 1.56 -1.34 -41.72
N ARG A 55 0.60 -0.75 -42.45
CA ARG A 55 -0.62 -1.44 -42.86
C ARG A 55 -0.35 -2.77 -43.58
N GLN A 56 0.53 -2.78 -44.57
CA GLN A 56 0.78 -3.98 -45.38
C GLN A 56 1.42 -5.11 -44.57
N GLU A 57 2.34 -4.77 -43.68
CA GLU A 57 3.01 -5.71 -42.78
C GLU A 57 2.00 -6.35 -41.83
N MET A 58 1.17 -5.52 -41.18
CA MET A 58 0.10 -5.98 -40.30
C MET A 58 -0.87 -6.90 -41.05
N GLU A 59 -1.32 -6.49 -42.23
CA GLU A 59 -2.27 -7.23 -43.05
C GLU A 59 -1.72 -8.61 -43.48
N ASN A 60 -0.45 -8.65 -43.89
CA ASN A 60 0.24 -9.90 -44.24
C ASN A 60 0.36 -10.83 -43.02
N ALA A 61 0.74 -10.32 -41.85
CA ALA A 61 0.89 -11.11 -40.65
C ALA A 61 -0.44 -11.72 -40.20
N ILE A 62 -1.54 -10.94 -40.23
CA ILE A 62 -2.87 -11.45 -39.91
C ILE A 62 -3.29 -12.55 -40.90
N TYR A 63 -3.01 -12.39 -42.19
CA TYR A 63 -3.26 -13.46 -43.17
C TYR A 63 -2.49 -14.74 -42.81
N HIS A 64 -1.19 -14.64 -42.51
CA HIS A 64 -0.34 -15.79 -42.18
C HIS A 64 -0.71 -16.47 -40.86
N LEU A 65 -1.23 -15.73 -39.88
CA LEU A 65 -1.77 -16.26 -38.64
C LEU A 65 -2.86 -17.30 -38.92
N TYR A 66 -3.84 -16.96 -39.77
CA TYR A 66 -4.98 -17.83 -40.04
C TYR A 66 -4.76 -18.85 -41.17
N ALA A 67 -3.78 -18.61 -42.04
CA ALA A 67 -3.44 -19.51 -43.15
C ALA A 67 -2.82 -20.83 -42.67
N ASN A 68 -3.06 -21.91 -43.41
CA ASN A 68 -2.42 -23.22 -43.22
C ASN A 68 -2.55 -23.87 -41.83
N ARG A 69 -3.56 -23.49 -41.04
CA ARG A 69 -3.85 -24.10 -39.73
C ARG A 69 -4.49 -25.48 -39.85
N GLN A 70 -4.29 -26.31 -38.84
CA GLN A 70 -4.99 -27.58 -38.64
C GLN A 70 -6.19 -27.38 -37.71
N LYS A 71 -7.10 -28.36 -37.70
CA LYS A 71 -8.37 -28.31 -36.95
C LYS A 71 -8.19 -28.06 -35.46
N ASP A 72 -7.15 -28.65 -34.88
CA ASP A 72 -6.88 -28.62 -33.45
C ASP A 72 -5.92 -27.52 -33.02
N ASP A 73 -5.32 -26.76 -33.95
CA ASP A 73 -4.39 -25.69 -33.60
C ASP A 73 -5.09 -24.59 -32.82
N LEU A 74 -4.42 -24.02 -31.82
CA LEU A 74 -4.89 -22.83 -31.10
C LEU A 74 -4.32 -21.60 -31.81
N VAL A 75 -5.19 -20.65 -32.15
CA VAL A 75 -4.81 -19.43 -32.87
C VAL A 75 -5.24 -18.22 -32.06
N LEU A 76 -4.30 -17.34 -31.74
CA LEU A 76 -4.55 -16.12 -30.97
C LEU A 76 -4.16 -14.87 -31.79
N LEU A 77 -5.10 -13.95 -31.93
CA LEU A 77 -4.83 -12.57 -32.35
C LEU A 77 -5.01 -11.67 -31.14
N TYR A 78 -3.94 -10.95 -30.76
CA TYR A 78 -3.97 -9.94 -29.71
C TYR A 78 -3.62 -8.58 -30.32
N PHE A 79 -4.45 -7.57 -30.04
CA PHE A 79 -4.25 -6.21 -30.54
C PHE A 79 -4.40 -5.20 -29.41
N SER A 80 -3.37 -4.36 -29.20
CA SER A 80 -3.41 -3.17 -28.36
C SER A 80 -3.13 -1.92 -29.20
N GLY A 81 -4.04 -0.94 -29.12
CA GLY A 81 -3.96 0.31 -29.89
C GLY A 81 -5.33 0.97 -30.11
N HIS A 82 -5.42 1.92 -31.05
CA HIS A 82 -6.71 2.54 -31.38
C HIS A 82 -7.59 1.62 -32.24
N GLY A 83 -8.83 1.42 -31.83
CA GLY A 83 -9.89 0.92 -32.70
C GLY A 83 -10.63 2.10 -33.31
N VAL A 84 -10.80 2.11 -34.64
CA VAL A 84 -11.43 3.22 -35.35
C VAL A 84 -12.56 2.71 -36.23
N THR A 85 -13.67 3.42 -36.23
CA THR A 85 -14.80 3.13 -37.12
C THR A 85 -14.86 4.13 -38.26
N ASP A 86 -15.36 3.70 -39.42
CA ASP A 86 -15.73 4.62 -40.49
C ASP A 86 -17.16 5.18 -40.30
N GLU A 87 -17.63 5.97 -41.26
CA GLU A 87 -18.97 6.58 -41.25
C GLU A 87 -20.12 5.56 -41.29
N SER A 88 -19.85 4.35 -41.80
CA SER A 88 -20.81 3.25 -41.87
C SER A 88 -20.88 2.46 -40.56
N GLY A 89 -19.95 2.73 -39.63
CA GLY A 89 -19.78 1.98 -38.39
C GLY A 89 -18.92 0.73 -38.54
N ASP A 90 -18.25 0.53 -39.69
CA ASP A 90 -17.35 -0.60 -39.89
C ASP A 90 -16.08 -0.40 -39.08
N PHE A 91 -15.63 -1.46 -38.39
CA PHE A 91 -14.45 -1.43 -37.53
C PHE A 91 -13.14 -1.64 -38.31
N TYR A 92 -12.11 -0.88 -37.94
CA TYR A 92 -10.76 -1.00 -38.46
C TYR A 92 -9.74 -1.01 -37.31
N PHE A 93 -8.73 -1.85 -37.46
CA PHE A 93 -7.52 -1.85 -36.67
C PHE A 93 -6.62 -0.70 -37.15
N SER A 94 -6.26 0.20 -36.24
CA SER A 94 -5.29 1.23 -36.54
C SER A 94 -3.89 0.64 -36.77
N THR A 95 -3.08 1.37 -37.53
CA THR A 95 -1.69 1.09 -37.84
C THR A 95 -0.89 2.36 -37.55
N ARG A 96 0.45 2.30 -37.58
CA ARG A 96 1.29 3.49 -37.43
C ARG A 96 0.93 4.60 -38.42
N GLN A 97 0.46 4.25 -39.61
CA GLN A 97 0.13 5.16 -40.71
C GLN A 97 -1.33 5.64 -40.69
N THR A 98 -2.15 5.20 -39.74
CA THR A 98 -3.59 5.52 -39.73
C THR A 98 -3.82 7.01 -39.60
N LYS A 99 -4.61 7.56 -40.53
CA LYS A 99 -4.93 8.98 -40.60
C LYS A 99 -6.42 9.24 -40.45
N LYS A 100 -6.72 10.36 -39.81
CA LYS A 100 -8.05 10.97 -39.80
C LYS A 100 -8.00 12.34 -40.48
N ASN A 101 -8.92 12.60 -41.40
CA ASN A 101 -9.13 13.92 -41.98
C ASN A 101 -10.47 14.47 -41.46
N GLN A 102 -10.45 15.62 -40.77
CA GLN A 102 -11.65 16.17 -40.10
C GLN A 102 -12.39 15.12 -39.24
N ASN A 103 -11.64 14.36 -38.44
CA ASN A 103 -12.10 13.22 -37.64
C ASN A 103 -12.65 12.00 -38.42
N LYS A 104 -12.62 12.00 -39.75
CA LYS A 104 -13.04 10.87 -40.59
C LYS A 104 -11.85 9.98 -40.94
N LEU A 105 -11.99 8.67 -40.75
CA LEU A 105 -10.96 7.68 -41.09
C LEU A 105 -10.64 7.69 -42.59
N ILE A 106 -9.36 7.55 -42.95
CA ILE A 106 -8.93 7.20 -44.31
C ILE A 106 -8.74 5.67 -44.36
N PRO A 107 -9.67 4.88 -44.94
CA PRO A 107 -9.67 3.41 -44.79
C PRO A 107 -8.41 2.73 -45.34
N THR A 108 -7.76 3.32 -46.35
CA THR A 108 -6.52 2.78 -46.95
C THR A 108 -5.29 2.86 -46.04
N THR A 109 -5.43 3.50 -44.87
CA THR A 109 -4.35 3.65 -43.87
C THR A 109 -4.55 2.76 -42.64
N ALA A 110 -5.60 1.94 -42.62
CA ALA A 110 -5.95 1.03 -41.54
C ALA A 110 -6.27 -0.37 -42.08
N VAL A 111 -6.38 -1.37 -41.21
CA VAL A 111 -6.75 -2.74 -41.60
C VAL A 111 -8.21 -2.98 -41.25
N ALA A 112 -9.04 -3.32 -42.24
CA ALA A 112 -10.47 -3.53 -42.04
C ALA A 112 -10.74 -4.85 -41.29
N ALA A 113 -11.66 -4.83 -40.32
CA ALA A 113 -12.12 -6.03 -39.61
C ALA A 113 -12.68 -7.09 -40.56
N THR A 114 -13.32 -6.66 -41.65
CA THR A 114 -13.90 -7.53 -42.66
C THR A 114 -12.86 -8.48 -43.27
N ASN A 115 -11.63 -8.02 -43.47
CA ASN A 115 -10.52 -8.85 -43.94
C ASN A 115 -10.12 -9.88 -42.88
N VAL A 116 -10.03 -9.45 -41.61
CA VAL A 116 -9.73 -10.35 -40.48
C VAL A 116 -10.80 -11.43 -40.34
N HIS A 117 -12.08 -11.05 -40.34
CA HIS A 117 -13.20 -12.00 -40.31
C HIS A 117 -13.18 -12.98 -41.48
N LEU A 118 -12.85 -12.51 -42.69
CA LEU A 118 -12.73 -13.36 -43.87
C LEU A 118 -11.66 -14.45 -43.67
N TRP A 119 -10.50 -14.09 -43.12
CA TRP A 119 -9.41 -15.05 -42.88
C TRP A 119 -9.68 -15.97 -41.69
N MET A 120 -10.28 -15.45 -40.62
CA MET A 120 -10.78 -16.26 -39.51
C MET A 120 -11.76 -17.34 -40.01
N ASN A 121 -12.69 -16.97 -40.90
CA ASN A 121 -13.66 -17.88 -41.50
C ASN A 121 -13.04 -18.91 -42.45
N LYS A 122 -11.90 -18.59 -43.06
CA LYS A 122 -11.16 -19.52 -43.93
C LYS A 122 -10.22 -20.43 -43.16
N SER A 123 -9.89 -20.10 -41.92
CA SER A 123 -9.01 -20.94 -41.11
C SER A 123 -9.68 -22.29 -40.82
N LYS A 124 -8.89 -23.37 -40.87
CA LYS A 124 -9.40 -24.71 -40.51
C LYS A 124 -9.45 -24.94 -39.01
N SER A 125 -8.74 -24.13 -38.23
CA SER A 125 -8.71 -24.25 -36.77
C SER A 125 -10.10 -23.96 -36.18
N LYS A 126 -10.46 -24.77 -35.19
CA LYS A 126 -11.67 -24.62 -34.36
C LYS A 126 -11.38 -23.99 -33.00
N ARG A 127 -10.23 -23.34 -32.83
CA ARG A 127 -9.81 -22.73 -31.56
C ARG A 127 -9.21 -21.37 -31.88
N LEU A 128 -10.07 -20.41 -32.23
CA LEU A 128 -9.66 -19.06 -32.60
C LEU A 128 -10.02 -18.08 -31.48
N ILE A 129 -9.03 -17.36 -30.99
CA ILE A 129 -9.18 -16.34 -29.95
C ILE A 129 -8.79 -14.99 -30.54
N VAL A 130 -9.62 -13.98 -30.33
CA VAL A 130 -9.30 -12.57 -30.64
C VAL A 130 -9.45 -11.75 -29.37
N ILE A 131 -8.38 -11.09 -28.94
CA ILE A 131 -8.38 -10.18 -27.79
C ILE A 131 -8.10 -8.78 -28.30
N LEU A 132 -9.03 -7.87 -28.05
CA LEU A 132 -9.01 -6.49 -28.50
C LEU A 132 -8.95 -5.54 -27.32
N ASP A 133 -7.76 -5.01 -27.07
CA ASP A 133 -7.52 -3.94 -26.12
C ASP A 133 -7.54 -2.59 -26.84
N CYS A 134 -8.75 -2.18 -27.22
CA CYS A 134 -8.96 -0.95 -27.97
C CYS A 134 -10.39 -0.40 -27.82
N CYS A 135 -10.54 0.91 -28.04
CA CYS A 135 -11.85 1.56 -28.14
C CYS A 135 -12.69 0.97 -29.29
N PHE A 136 -14.01 1.02 -29.17
CA PHE A 136 -14.96 0.53 -30.19
C PHE A 136 -14.81 -0.95 -30.57
N SER A 137 -14.10 -1.75 -29.77
CA SER A 137 -13.89 -3.18 -30.01
C SER A 137 -15.21 -3.98 -30.07
N GLY A 138 -16.27 -3.54 -29.39
CA GLY A 138 -17.62 -4.09 -29.57
C GLY A 138 -18.18 -4.00 -31.01
N ALA A 139 -17.70 -3.05 -31.83
CA ALA A 139 -18.08 -2.95 -33.25
C ALA A 139 -17.45 -4.08 -34.10
N PHE A 140 -16.30 -4.62 -33.70
CA PHE A 140 -15.70 -5.80 -34.34
C PHE A 140 -16.61 -7.03 -34.17
N ALA A 141 -17.16 -7.25 -32.97
CA ALA A 141 -18.10 -8.35 -32.73
C ALA A 141 -19.42 -8.15 -33.52
N LYS A 142 -19.92 -6.91 -33.60
CA LYS A 142 -21.11 -6.57 -34.41
C LYS A 142 -20.88 -6.74 -35.91
N GLY A 143 -19.68 -6.47 -36.43
CA GLY A 143 -19.32 -6.65 -37.85
C GLY A 143 -19.48 -8.09 -38.36
N LEU A 144 -19.53 -9.09 -37.48
CA LEU A 144 -19.83 -10.48 -37.82
C LEU A 144 -21.31 -10.71 -38.16
N THR A 145 -22.22 -9.82 -37.74
CA THR A 145 -23.67 -9.95 -37.88
C THR A 145 -24.26 -9.27 -39.13
N ALA A 146 -23.49 -8.43 -39.82
CA ALA A 146 -23.98 -7.53 -40.86
C ALA A 146 -24.31 -8.21 -42.22
N LYS A 147 -24.67 -9.50 -42.22
CA LYS A 147 -25.12 -10.22 -43.42
C LYS A 147 -26.53 -10.80 -43.38
N ASP A 148 -27.28 -10.70 -42.29
CA ASP A 148 -28.72 -11.02 -42.34
C ASP A 148 -29.56 -10.13 -41.44
N THR A 149 -30.66 -9.67 -42.01
CA THR A 149 -31.57 -8.65 -41.51
C THR A 149 -32.28 -9.03 -40.21
N GLY A 150 -32.26 -8.11 -39.24
CA GLY A 150 -33.33 -7.94 -38.25
C GLY A 150 -33.26 -8.80 -36.99
N ASN A 151 -32.93 -8.15 -35.86
CA ASN A 151 -33.03 -8.64 -34.48
C ASN A 151 -32.58 -10.09 -34.27
N ILE A 152 -31.26 -10.30 -34.31
CA ILE A 152 -30.66 -11.64 -34.26
C ILE A 152 -29.62 -11.69 -33.15
N ASP A 153 -29.71 -12.77 -32.37
CA ASP A 153 -28.86 -13.13 -31.24
C ASP A 153 -27.39 -13.23 -31.70
N LEU A 154 -26.56 -12.25 -31.31
CA LEU A 154 -25.12 -12.13 -31.62
C LEU A 154 -24.35 -13.45 -31.43
N ARG A 155 -24.85 -14.32 -30.54
CA ARG A 155 -24.29 -15.62 -30.15
C ARG A 155 -24.35 -16.67 -31.27
N GLN A 156 -25.38 -16.66 -32.12
CA GLN A 156 -25.59 -17.71 -33.12
C GLN A 156 -24.77 -17.54 -34.41
N GLN A 157 -24.27 -16.32 -34.69
CA GLN A 157 -23.68 -15.98 -36.00
C GLN A 157 -22.14 -15.91 -36.05
N LEU A 158 -21.44 -16.23 -34.95
CA LEU A 158 -19.98 -16.39 -34.91
C LEU A 158 -19.51 -17.64 -35.68
N GLY A 159 -19.85 -17.77 -36.96
CA GLY A 159 -19.79 -19.03 -37.72
C GLY A 159 -18.45 -19.78 -37.65
N GLY A 160 -18.40 -20.85 -36.86
CA GLY A 160 -17.30 -21.79 -36.75
C GLY A 160 -17.09 -22.26 -35.31
N GLU A 161 -17.13 -23.57 -35.06
CA GLU A 161 -16.95 -24.14 -33.71
C GLU A 161 -15.68 -23.61 -33.02
N GLY A 162 -15.81 -23.17 -31.76
CA GLY A 162 -14.71 -22.79 -30.87
C GLY A 162 -14.03 -21.45 -31.19
N ARG A 163 -14.81 -20.37 -31.09
CA ARG A 163 -14.34 -19.00 -31.19
C ARG A 163 -14.67 -18.19 -29.95
N ALA A 164 -13.74 -17.34 -29.56
CA ALA A 164 -13.87 -16.40 -28.46
C ALA A 164 -13.36 -15.02 -28.89
N ILE A 165 -14.17 -13.97 -28.67
CA ILE A 165 -13.77 -12.58 -28.88
C ILE A 165 -13.90 -11.86 -27.55
N LEU A 166 -12.82 -11.21 -27.14
CA LEU A 166 -12.66 -10.47 -25.90
C LEU A 166 -12.42 -9.00 -26.25
N THR A 167 -13.17 -8.09 -25.65
CA THR A 167 -13.09 -6.65 -25.96
C THR A 167 -13.02 -5.84 -24.68
N ALA A 168 -12.13 -4.86 -24.57
CA ALA A 168 -12.03 -3.99 -23.39
C ALA A 168 -13.23 -3.02 -23.22
N SER A 169 -13.79 -2.55 -24.34
CA SER A 169 -14.95 -1.65 -24.50
C SER A 169 -15.14 -0.55 -23.43
N THR A 170 -14.66 0.66 -23.73
CA THR A 170 -15.06 1.94 -23.11
C THR A 170 -16.09 2.68 -23.97
N SER A 171 -17.10 3.30 -23.34
CA SER A 171 -18.01 4.22 -24.03
C SER A 171 -17.39 5.63 -24.08
N THR A 172 -16.80 5.97 -25.22
CA THR A 172 -16.66 7.36 -25.73
C THR A 172 -16.52 8.47 -24.69
N GLN A 173 -15.40 8.54 -23.96
CA GLN A 173 -14.76 9.79 -23.55
C GLN A 173 -13.44 9.45 -22.85
N TYR A 174 -12.38 10.12 -23.30
CA TYR A 174 -11.01 10.13 -22.78
C TYR A 174 -10.72 9.08 -21.71
N ALA A 175 -10.14 7.95 -22.13
CA ALA A 175 -9.46 7.06 -21.21
C ALA A 175 -8.29 7.86 -20.62
N PHE A 176 -8.53 8.48 -19.47
CA PHE A 176 -7.47 8.94 -18.59
C PHE A 176 -6.71 7.68 -18.19
N GLU A 177 -5.57 7.49 -18.85
CA GLU A 177 -4.60 6.47 -18.51
C GLU A 177 -4.22 6.72 -17.04
N SER A 178 -4.50 5.76 -16.17
CA SER A 178 -4.12 5.82 -14.77
C SER A 178 -2.59 5.92 -14.68
N ASP A 179 -2.09 7.00 -14.08
CA ASP A 179 -0.65 7.34 -13.95
C ASP A 179 0.17 6.34 -13.09
N GLY A 180 -0.44 5.25 -12.61
CA GLY A 180 0.22 4.25 -11.76
C GLY A 180 0.53 2.88 -12.39
N LEU A 181 -0.07 2.53 -13.55
CA LEU A 181 0.10 1.20 -14.17
C LEU A 181 1.00 1.25 -15.41
N ASN A 182 1.97 0.34 -15.51
CA ASN A 182 2.87 0.21 -16.67
C ASN A 182 2.17 -0.35 -17.93
N LEU A 183 1.03 -1.02 -17.77
CA LEU A 183 0.24 -1.62 -18.86
C LEU A 183 -1.13 -0.95 -18.97
N SER A 184 -1.86 -1.21 -20.06
CA SER A 184 -3.28 -0.87 -20.10
C SER A 184 -4.05 -1.65 -19.02
N ILE A 185 -5.15 -1.08 -18.53
CA ILE A 185 -5.92 -1.70 -17.42
C ILE A 185 -6.42 -3.10 -17.81
N TYR A 186 -6.90 -3.29 -19.05
CA TYR A 186 -7.42 -4.59 -19.46
C TYR A 186 -6.31 -5.62 -19.60
N THR A 187 -5.20 -5.24 -20.22
CA THR A 187 -4.05 -6.12 -20.45
C THR A 187 -3.35 -6.49 -19.17
N HIS A 188 -3.23 -5.53 -18.24
CA HIS A 188 -2.71 -5.77 -16.90
C HIS A 188 -3.40 -6.96 -16.25
N TYR A 189 -4.73 -6.95 -16.19
CA TYR A 189 -5.48 -8.02 -15.53
C TYR A 189 -5.55 -9.33 -16.32
N LEU A 190 -5.46 -9.29 -17.66
CA LEU A 190 -5.30 -10.52 -18.46
C LEU A 190 -3.95 -11.19 -18.17
N VAL A 191 -2.86 -10.41 -18.18
CA VAL A 191 -1.51 -10.91 -17.91
C VAL A 191 -1.41 -11.40 -16.46
N GLU A 192 -1.91 -10.62 -15.51
CA GLU A 192 -1.94 -10.99 -14.09
C GLU A 192 -2.72 -12.28 -13.87
N GLY A 193 -3.92 -12.42 -14.45
CA GLY A 193 -4.74 -13.62 -14.32
C GLY A 193 -4.03 -14.89 -14.82
N ILE A 194 -3.26 -14.79 -15.91
CA ILE A 194 -2.43 -15.89 -16.42
C ILE A 194 -1.21 -16.13 -15.53
N LYS A 195 -0.41 -15.10 -15.22
CA LYS A 195 0.84 -15.23 -14.43
C LYS A 195 0.59 -15.84 -13.06
N SER A 196 -0.51 -15.42 -12.45
CA SER A 196 -0.85 -15.79 -11.09
C SER A 196 -1.69 -17.03 -10.94
N GLY A 197 -2.25 -17.54 -12.04
CA GLY A 197 -3.25 -18.59 -12.03
C GLY A 197 -4.58 -18.22 -11.36
N ALA A 198 -4.78 -16.96 -10.93
CA ALA A 198 -6.03 -16.51 -10.30
C ALA A 198 -7.23 -16.59 -11.26
N ALA A 199 -6.97 -16.59 -12.56
CA ALA A 199 -7.99 -16.82 -13.58
C ALA A 199 -8.46 -18.29 -13.69
N ASP A 200 -7.89 -19.25 -12.94
CA ASP A 200 -8.40 -20.63 -12.85
C ASP A 200 -9.49 -20.70 -11.77
N GLU A 201 -10.69 -20.21 -12.12
CA GLU A 201 -11.80 -20.08 -11.18
C GLU A 201 -12.31 -21.45 -10.71
N ASP A 202 -12.39 -22.44 -11.60
CA ASP A 202 -12.89 -23.76 -11.23
C ASP A 202 -11.82 -24.67 -10.62
N GLY A 203 -10.56 -24.23 -10.62
CA GLY A 203 -9.45 -24.98 -10.06
C GLY A 203 -9.27 -26.30 -10.81
N ASP A 204 -9.33 -26.30 -12.14
CA ASP A 204 -9.07 -27.46 -13.00
C ASP A 204 -7.58 -27.55 -13.44
N GLY A 205 -6.78 -26.51 -13.20
CA GLY A 205 -5.35 -26.45 -13.54
C GLY A 205 -5.10 -25.96 -14.95
N LEU A 206 -6.15 -25.55 -15.64
CA LEU A 206 -6.11 -24.92 -16.94
C LEU A 206 -6.86 -23.61 -16.82
N ILE A 207 -6.41 -22.59 -17.55
CA ILE A 207 -7.12 -21.32 -17.63
C ILE A 207 -7.87 -21.33 -18.95
N SER A 208 -9.19 -21.40 -18.88
CA SER A 208 -10.02 -21.22 -20.05
C SER A 208 -10.15 -19.74 -20.41
N ILE A 209 -10.45 -19.46 -21.67
CA ILE A 209 -10.60 -18.08 -22.15
C ILE A 209 -11.81 -17.37 -21.52
N ASP A 210 -12.85 -18.12 -21.14
CA ASP A 210 -14.00 -17.60 -20.41
C ASP A 210 -13.65 -17.23 -18.97
N GLU A 211 -12.88 -18.05 -18.24
CA GLU A 211 -12.44 -17.72 -16.88
C GLU A 211 -11.47 -16.53 -16.89
N LEU A 212 -10.52 -16.52 -17.83
CA LEU A 212 -9.61 -15.38 -18.00
C LEU A 212 -10.37 -14.07 -18.25
N HIS A 213 -11.44 -14.12 -19.05
CA HIS A 213 -12.28 -12.95 -19.25
C HIS A 213 -13.05 -12.56 -17.99
N GLN A 214 -13.61 -13.52 -17.25
CA GLN A 214 -14.37 -13.25 -16.02
C GLN A 214 -13.49 -12.59 -14.96
N TYR A 215 -12.29 -13.14 -14.73
CA TYR A 215 -11.28 -12.55 -13.86
C TYR A 215 -10.95 -11.11 -14.27
N ALA A 216 -10.54 -10.92 -15.52
CA ALA A 216 -10.14 -9.60 -16.01
C ALA A 216 -11.30 -8.60 -15.95
N LYS A 217 -12.53 -9.04 -16.26
CA LYS A 217 -13.72 -8.19 -16.17
C LYS A 217 -14.00 -7.73 -14.75
N SER A 218 -13.93 -8.62 -13.75
CA SER A 218 -14.16 -8.25 -12.35
C SER A 218 -13.15 -7.19 -11.91
N LYS A 219 -11.87 -7.45 -12.12
CA LYS A 219 -10.78 -6.54 -11.70
C LYS A 219 -10.80 -5.21 -12.45
N VAL A 220 -11.10 -5.24 -13.75
CA VAL A 220 -11.32 -4.02 -14.53
C VAL A 220 -12.46 -3.18 -13.97
N GLN A 221 -13.60 -3.80 -13.65
CA GLN A 221 -14.77 -3.08 -13.13
C GLN A 221 -14.52 -2.50 -11.74
N GLU A 222 -13.68 -3.15 -10.93
CA GLU A 222 -13.21 -2.62 -9.65
C GLU A 222 -12.28 -1.40 -9.83
N ALA A 223 -11.35 -1.47 -10.79
CA ALA A 223 -10.37 -0.41 -11.03
C ALA A 223 -10.91 0.78 -11.85
N SER A 224 -11.82 0.51 -12.79
CA SER A 224 -12.41 1.47 -13.72
C SER A 224 -13.85 1.05 -14.09
N PRO A 225 -14.85 1.44 -13.27
CA PRO A 225 -16.25 1.03 -13.46
C PRO A 225 -16.87 1.40 -14.82
N ALA A 226 -16.31 2.41 -15.50
CA ALA A 226 -16.75 2.86 -16.83
C ALA A 226 -16.27 1.94 -17.97
N MET A 227 -15.30 1.06 -17.71
CA MET A 227 -14.82 0.08 -18.68
C MET A 227 -15.63 -1.21 -18.55
N THR A 228 -16.18 -1.68 -19.67
CA THR A 228 -17.08 -2.83 -19.70
C THR A 228 -16.57 -3.89 -20.65
N PRO A 229 -15.64 -4.76 -20.20
CA PRO A 229 -15.19 -5.83 -21.04
C PRO A 229 -16.34 -6.76 -21.45
N GLU A 230 -16.34 -7.19 -22.71
CA GLU A 230 -17.33 -8.11 -23.26
C GLU A 230 -16.67 -9.37 -23.81
N PHE A 231 -17.42 -10.48 -23.73
CA PHE A 231 -17.03 -11.80 -24.20
C PHE A 231 -18.11 -12.39 -25.08
N TYR A 232 -17.69 -12.83 -26.26
CA TYR A 232 -18.56 -13.37 -27.29
C TYR A 232 -18.15 -14.81 -27.62
N PRO A 233 -18.69 -15.82 -26.89
CA PRO A 233 -18.47 -17.22 -27.20
C PRO A 233 -19.37 -17.67 -28.34
N HIS A 234 -18.87 -18.51 -29.26
CA HIS A 234 -19.72 -19.07 -30.32
C HIS A 234 -20.66 -20.19 -29.84
N LYS A 235 -20.20 -21.07 -28.95
CA LYS A 235 -21.00 -22.19 -28.42
C LYS A 235 -20.87 -22.25 -26.90
N GLU A 236 -21.98 -22.04 -26.20
CA GLU A 236 -22.06 -22.23 -24.75
C GLU A 236 -21.56 -23.64 -24.38
N GLY A 237 -20.59 -23.68 -23.46
CA GLY A 237 -19.95 -24.92 -23.00
C GLY A 237 -18.75 -25.42 -23.80
N PHE A 238 -18.37 -24.78 -24.93
CA PHE A 238 -17.10 -25.10 -25.59
C PHE A 238 -15.95 -24.27 -25.00
N ARG A 239 -15.20 -24.87 -24.06
CA ARG A 239 -14.05 -24.23 -23.41
C ARG A 239 -12.80 -24.28 -24.28
N ILE A 240 -12.17 -23.12 -24.46
CA ILE A 240 -10.87 -23.00 -25.13
C ILE A 240 -9.83 -22.65 -24.05
N PHE A 241 -8.89 -23.57 -23.81
CA PHE A 241 -7.82 -23.35 -22.84
C PHE A 241 -6.67 -22.57 -23.46
N ILE A 242 -6.29 -21.46 -22.84
CA ILE A 242 -5.23 -20.57 -23.33
C ILE A 242 -3.92 -20.77 -22.57
N ALA A 243 -3.98 -21.06 -21.28
CA ALA A 243 -2.80 -21.30 -20.44
C ALA A 243 -3.04 -22.48 -19.50
N LYS A 244 -1.96 -23.05 -18.98
CA LYS A 244 -2.02 -23.87 -17.79
C LYS A 244 -2.04 -22.93 -16.58
N SER A 245 -2.91 -23.21 -15.64
CA SER A 245 -2.73 -22.72 -14.28
C SER A 245 -1.82 -23.71 -13.60
N SER A 246 -0.75 -23.25 -12.98
CA SER A 246 0.09 -24.17 -12.22
C SER A 246 -0.66 -24.53 -10.94
N LYS A 247 -1.49 -25.56 -11.04
CA LYS A 247 -2.38 -26.07 -10.01
C LYS A 247 -1.65 -26.52 -8.75
N ASP A 248 -0.41 -26.93 -8.95
CA ASP A 248 0.52 -27.33 -7.90
C ASP A 248 1.52 -26.23 -7.57
N ASP A 249 1.43 -25.06 -8.22
CA ASP A 249 2.19 -23.91 -7.80
C ASP A 249 1.73 -23.48 -6.41
N PRO A 250 2.65 -23.51 -5.44
CA PRO A 250 2.40 -22.99 -4.10
C PRO A 250 1.85 -21.55 -4.12
N GLY A 251 2.28 -20.72 -5.07
CA GLY A 251 1.90 -19.31 -5.19
C GLY A 251 0.46 -19.12 -5.67
N VAL A 252 0.03 -19.85 -6.70
CA VAL A 252 -1.35 -19.79 -7.21
C VAL A 252 -2.35 -20.19 -6.11
N LYS A 253 -2.09 -21.30 -5.41
CA LYS A 253 -2.92 -21.76 -4.28
C LYS A 253 -2.95 -20.73 -3.13
N TYR A 254 -1.81 -20.14 -2.85
CA TYR A 254 -1.70 -19.10 -1.82
C TYR A 254 -2.48 -17.85 -2.20
N ARG A 255 -2.35 -17.34 -3.43
CA ARG A 255 -3.06 -16.17 -3.93
C ARG A 255 -4.57 -16.30 -3.80
N ARG A 256 -5.12 -17.42 -4.23
CA ARG A 256 -6.57 -17.67 -4.14
C ARG A 256 -7.08 -17.58 -2.71
N GLU A 257 -6.31 -18.09 -1.74
CA GLU A 257 -6.66 -18.00 -0.33
C GLU A 257 -6.50 -16.57 0.21
N VAL A 258 -5.47 -15.84 -0.24
CA VAL A 258 -5.25 -14.42 0.07
C VAL A 258 -6.46 -13.60 -0.39
N GLU A 259 -6.87 -13.74 -1.65
CA GLU A 259 -8.04 -13.04 -2.21
C GLU A 259 -9.33 -13.39 -1.45
N HIS A 260 -9.55 -14.67 -1.18
CA HIS A 260 -10.74 -15.14 -0.46
C HIS A 260 -10.83 -14.56 0.96
N ARG A 261 -9.69 -14.37 1.61
CA ARG A 261 -9.61 -13.90 3.01
C ARG A 261 -9.45 -12.39 3.16
N LEU A 262 -9.12 -11.69 2.09
CA LEU A 262 -8.95 -10.24 2.10
C LEU A 262 -10.31 -9.57 2.23
N ASN A 263 -10.49 -8.76 3.28
CA ASN A 263 -11.72 -8.02 3.52
C ASN A 263 -11.42 -6.52 3.63
N ARG A 264 -11.92 -5.72 2.69
CA ARG A 264 -11.67 -4.26 2.61
C ARG A 264 -10.18 -3.91 2.73
N GLY A 265 -9.31 -4.69 2.09
CA GLY A 265 -7.85 -4.48 2.10
C GLY A 265 -7.13 -4.93 3.38
N LYS A 266 -7.82 -5.58 4.33
CA LYS A 266 -7.21 -6.08 5.57
C LYS A 266 -7.46 -7.58 5.76
N PHE A 267 -6.53 -8.26 6.42
CA PHE A 267 -6.72 -9.62 6.91
C PHE A 267 -7.13 -9.58 8.38
N THR A 268 -8.08 -10.44 8.77
CA THR A 268 -8.34 -10.70 10.19
C THR A 268 -7.20 -11.51 10.81
N ILE A 269 -7.07 -11.50 12.14
CA ILE A 269 -6.06 -12.28 12.84
C ILE A 269 -6.13 -13.79 12.48
N PRO A 270 -7.32 -14.44 12.45
CA PRO A 270 -7.42 -15.83 11.99
C PRO A 270 -7.02 -16.02 10.53
N ALA A 271 -7.40 -15.08 9.64
CA ALA A 271 -7.02 -15.13 8.24
C ALA A 271 -5.49 -15.07 8.07
N ARG A 272 -4.81 -14.15 8.78
CA ARG A 272 -3.35 -14.04 8.75
C ARG A 272 -2.66 -15.31 9.23
N ARG A 273 -3.16 -15.93 10.31
CA ARG A 273 -2.63 -17.21 10.82
C ARG A 273 -2.83 -18.36 9.84
N LEU A 274 -3.99 -18.42 9.18
CA LEU A 274 -4.31 -19.45 8.19
C LEU A 274 -3.46 -19.29 6.92
N LEU A 275 -3.25 -18.06 6.45
CA LEU A 275 -2.32 -17.77 5.35
C LEU A 275 -0.90 -18.18 5.74
N ASN A 276 -0.38 -17.77 6.90
CA ASN A 276 0.96 -18.18 7.34
C ASN A 276 1.13 -19.71 7.41
N SER A 277 0.13 -20.42 7.92
CA SER A 277 0.12 -21.89 7.95
C SER A 277 0.10 -22.48 6.54
N LEU A 278 -0.72 -21.92 5.64
CA LEU A 278 -0.83 -22.37 4.27
C LEU A 278 0.47 -22.13 3.49
N ARG A 279 1.13 -20.98 3.68
CA ARG A 279 2.44 -20.67 3.10
C ARG A 279 3.48 -21.75 3.44
N VAL A 280 3.58 -22.12 4.71
CA VAL A 280 4.51 -23.16 5.19
C VAL A 280 4.12 -24.53 4.64
N GLN A 281 2.83 -24.87 4.64
CA GLN A 281 2.32 -26.13 4.09
C GLN A 281 2.63 -26.28 2.60
N LEU A 282 2.53 -25.19 1.85
CA LEU A 282 2.81 -25.16 0.42
C LEU A 282 4.31 -25.05 0.10
N GLN A 283 5.18 -24.88 1.12
CA GLN A 283 6.60 -24.59 0.95
C GLN A 283 6.83 -23.36 0.04
N LEU A 284 5.91 -22.40 0.09
CA LEU A 284 5.97 -21.19 -0.71
C LEU A 284 7.03 -20.25 -0.13
N ASP A 285 7.96 -19.83 -0.98
CA ASP A 285 8.94 -18.80 -0.67
C ASP A 285 8.25 -17.54 -0.15
N SER A 286 8.77 -16.97 0.94
CA SER A 286 8.15 -15.81 1.58
C SER A 286 8.06 -14.61 0.65
N HIS A 287 9.06 -14.37 -0.21
CA HIS A 287 9.02 -13.26 -1.15
C HIS A 287 7.92 -13.41 -2.19
N VAL A 288 7.67 -14.64 -2.64
CA VAL A 288 6.59 -14.93 -3.59
C VAL A 288 5.23 -14.75 -2.92
N ALA A 289 5.07 -15.23 -1.68
CA ALA A 289 3.86 -15.03 -0.87
C ALA A 289 3.56 -13.54 -0.61
N ASP A 290 4.59 -12.76 -0.27
CA ASP A 290 4.46 -11.32 -0.01
C ASP A 290 4.14 -10.54 -1.27
N ALA A 291 4.76 -10.87 -2.41
CA ALA A 291 4.44 -10.27 -3.70
C ALA A 291 2.98 -10.54 -4.10
N ILE A 292 2.51 -11.78 -3.89
CA ILE A 292 1.11 -12.16 -4.10
C ILE A 292 0.17 -11.32 -3.23
N GLU A 293 0.44 -11.22 -1.92
CA GLU A 293 -0.39 -10.40 -1.03
C GLU A 293 -0.38 -8.92 -1.39
N PHE A 294 0.79 -8.42 -1.78
CA PHE A 294 0.95 -7.04 -2.21
C PHE A 294 0.12 -6.74 -3.46
N GLU A 295 0.20 -7.59 -4.49
CA GLU A 295 -0.58 -7.46 -5.73
C GLU A 295 -2.08 -7.49 -5.42
N VAL A 296 -2.53 -8.48 -4.64
CA VAL A 296 -3.96 -8.63 -4.28
C VAL A 296 -4.49 -7.44 -3.48
N GLN A 297 -3.64 -6.79 -2.67
CA GLN A 297 -4.02 -5.61 -1.89
C GLN A 297 -3.97 -4.28 -2.69
N GLN A 298 -3.30 -4.23 -3.84
CA GLN A 298 -3.11 -2.97 -4.59
C GLN A 298 -4.41 -2.21 -4.86
N PRO A 299 -5.51 -2.84 -5.35
CA PRO A 299 -6.74 -2.10 -5.65
C PRO A 299 -7.32 -1.40 -4.42
N TYR A 300 -7.22 -2.04 -3.25
CA TYR A 300 -7.68 -1.46 -1.98
C TYR A 300 -6.80 -0.30 -1.53
N ARG A 301 -5.48 -0.40 -1.71
CA ARG A 301 -4.53 0.68 -1.37
C ARG A 301 -4.75 1.90 -2.24
N GLU A 302 -4.92 1.71 -3.55
CA GLU A 302 -5.27 2.81 -4.46
C GLU A 302 -6.61 3.45 -4.11
N TYR A 303 -7.61 2.65 -3.78
CA TYR A 303 -8.90 3.16 -3.33
C TYR A 303 -8.78 3.98 -2.03
N GLN A 304 -8.00 3.54 -1.05
CA GLN A 304 -7.71 4.31 0.17
C GLN A 304 -6.93 5.60 -0.12
N ARG A 305 -5.95 5.56 -1.03
CA ARG A 305 -5.20 6.74 -1.48
C ARG A 305 -6.12 7.79 -2.09
N LYS A 306 -7.01 7.36 -2.99
CA LYS A 306 -8.03 8.22 -3.63
C LYS A 306 -8.98 8.83 -2.60
N LEU A 307 -9.40 8.07 -1.59
CA LEU A 307 -10.24 8.60 -0.49
C LEU A 307 -9.51 9.68 0.32
N LYS A 308 -8.24 9.44 0.66
CA LYS A 308 -7.42 10.41 1.40
C LYS A 308 -7.19 11.69 0.58
N GLU A 309 -6.90 11.55 -0.70
CA GLU A 309 -6.73 12.67 -1.64
C GLU A 309 -8.03 13.51 -1.75
N TYR A 310 -9.19 12.85 -1.82
CA TYR A 310 -10.49 13.52 -1.76
C TYR A 310 -10.72 14.25 -0.43
N GLU A 311 -10.37 13.61 0.69
CA GLU A 311 -10.48 14.20 2.03
C GLU A 311 -9.64 15.47 2.16
N GLU A 312 -8.36 15.41 1.78
CA GLU A 312 -7.42 16.54 1.85
C GLU A 312 -7.92 17.70 0.99
N THR A 313 -8.33 17.42 -0.25
CA THR A 313 -8.88 18.43 -1.16
C THR A 313 -10.12 19.11 -0.56
N LEU A 314 -11.02 18.33 0.05
CA LEU A 314 -12.21 18.87 0.71
C LEU A 314 -11.85 19.74 1.92
N ARG A 315 -10.88 19.33 2.75
CA ARG A 315 -10.39 20.10 3.90
C ARG A 315 -9.80 21.43 3.47
N GLU A 316 -8.95 21.44 2.46
CA GLU A 316 -8.33 22.65 1.91
C GLU A 316 -9.39 23.60 1.35
N THR A 317 -10.33 23.07 0.58
CA THR A 317 -11.42 23.87 -0.02
C THR A 317 -12.29 24.53 1.06
N VAL A 318 -12.67 23.78 2.10
CA VAL A 318 -13.45 24.32 3.22
C VAL A 318 -12.64 25.34 4.02
N ALA A 319 -11.34 25.13 4.21
CA ALA A 319 -10.46 26.07 4.91
C ALA A 319 -10.31 27.41 4.17
N VAL A 320 -10.31 27.40 2.84
CA VAL A 320 -10.15 28.60 2.00
C VAL A 320 -11.47 29.36 1.84
N GLU A 321 -12.58 28.68 1.56
CA GLU A 321 -13.84 29.34 1.22
C GLU A 321 -14.78 29.54 2.42
N GLY A 322 -14.62 28.78 3.50
CA GLY A 322 -15.46 28.81 4.70
C GLY A 322 -16.86 28.24 4.46
N ASN A 323 -17.61 28.82 3.50
CA ASN A 323 -18.86 28.28 2.97
C ASN A 323 -18.68 27.98 1.48
N LEU A 324 -18.77 26.69 1.12
CA LEU A 324 -18.60 26.24 -0.26
C LEU A 324 -19.66 26.85 -1.19
N THR A 325 -19.21 27.43 -2.30
CA THR A 325 -20.13 27.95 -3.34
C THR A 325 -20.73 26.81 -4.17
N GLU A 326 -21.83 27.10 -4.89
CA GLU A 326 -22.45 26.12 -5.79
C GLU A 326 -21.49 25.69 -6.92
N SER A 327 -20.59 26.57 -7.36
CA SER A 327 -19.52 26.26 -8.33
C SER A 327 -18.51 25.28 -7.73
N THR A 328 -18.02 25.56 -6.53
CA THR A 328 -17.03 24.74 -5.84
C THR A 328 -17.59 23.34 -5.49
N LEU A 329 -18.87 23.26 -5.14
CA LEU A 329 -19.56 21.99 -4.93
C LEU A 329 -19.67 21.17 -6.22
N GLN A 330 -19.80 21.82 -7.37
CA GLN A 330 -19.79 21.14 -8.66
C GLN A 330 -18.37 20.66 -9.01
N ASP A 331 -17.35 21.48 -8.80
CA ASP A 331 -15.95 21.10 -9.03
C ASP A 331 -15.54 19.92 -8.14
N LEU A 332 -15.98 19.89 -6.88
CA LEU A 332 -15.76 18.76 -5.96
C LEU A 332 -16.48 17.47 -6.41
N ARG A 333 -17.63 17.58 -7.10
CA ARG A 333 -18.32 16.42 -7.69
C ARG A 333 -17.58 15.92 -8.92
N ASP A 334 -17.11 16.83 -9.76
CA ASP A 334 -16.32 16.49 -10.95
C ASP A 334 -14.99 15.84 -10.53
N TYR A 335 -14.36 16.33 -9.47
CA TYR A 335 -13.14 15.74 -8.90
C TYR A 335 -13.39 14.38 -8.23
N GLN A 336 -14.50 14.21 -7.51
CA GLN A 336 -14.92 12.90 -7.00
C GLN A 336 -15.09 11.88 -8.14
N GLN A 337 -15.72 12.29 -9.25
CA GLN A 337 -15.87 11.45 -10.43
C GLN A 337 -14.51 11.15 -11.08
N HIS A 338 -13.60 12.11 -11.12
CA HIS A 338 -12.23 11.92 -11.61
C HIS A 338 -11.48 10.85 -10.79
N LEU A 339 -11.62 10.87 -9.47
CA LEU A 339 -11.05 9.84 -8.59
C LEU A 339 -11.78 8.49 -8.67
N GLY A 340 -12.96 8.44 -9.28
CA GLY A 340 -13.77 7.23 -9.42
C GLY A 340 -14.46 6.79 -8.12
N LEU A 341 -14.69 7.72 -7.17
CA LEU A 341 -15.31 7.44 -5.87
C LEU A 341 -16.84 7.57 -5.93
N ARG A 342 -17.57 6.68 -5.27
CA ARG A 342 -19.05 6.74 -5.19
C ARG A 342 -19.48 7.71 -4.10
N ASP A 343 -20.71 8.19 -4.20
CA ASP A 343 -21.28 9.10 -3.18
C ASP A 343 -21.28 8.49 -1.77
N GLU A 344 -21.51 7.18 -1.68
CA GLU A 344 -21.47 6.41 -0.43
C GLU A 344 -20.07 6.43 0.22
N ASP A 345 -19.02 6.47 -0.59
CA ASP A 345 -17.63 6.40 -0.16
C ASP A 345 -17.19 7.74 0.47
N VAL A 346 -17.65 8.86 -0.10
CA VAL A 346 -17.29 10.22 0.34
C VAL A 346 -18.28 10.83 1.32
N ALA A 347 -19.49 10.27 1.47
CA ALA A 347 -20.51 10.80 2.38
C ALA A 347 -20.04 10.91 3.85
N PRO A 348 -19.33 9.91 4.43
CA PRO A 348 -18.78 10.04 5.78
C PRO A 348 -17.77 11.19 5.89
N ILE A 349 -16.87 11.31 4.90
CA ILE A 349 -15.83 12.34 4.82
C ILE A 349 -16.46 13.73 4.74
N ARG A 350 -17.43 13.92 3.84
CA ARG A 350 -18.19 15.18 3.70
C ARG A 350 -18.91 15.56 4.99
N THR A 351 -19.55 14.60 5.64
CA THR A 351 -20.28 14.84 6.90
C THR A 351 -19.31 15.25 8.01
N MET A 352 -18.15 14.60 8.11
CA MET A 352 -17.13 14.91 9.11
C MET A 352 -16.55 16.31 8.93
N ILE A 353 -16.33 16.77 7.69
CA ILE A 353 -15.64 18.04 7.40
C ILE A 353 -16.61 19.24 7.33
N MET A 354 -17.83 19.03 6.81
CA MET A 354 -18.81 20.12 6.58
C MET A 354 -19.73 20.39 7.78
N SER A 355 -19.65 19.60 8.85
CA SER A 355 -20.45 19.84 10.06
C SER A 355 -19.91 21.04 10.85
N PRO A 356 -20.74 22.03 11.22
CA PRO A 356 -20.28 23.16 12.02
C PRO A 356 -20.27 22.79 13.50
N GLU A 357 -19.10 22.52 14.09
CA GLU A 357 -18.98 22.42 15.55
C GLU A 357 -18.04 23.45 16.17
N LYS A 358 -18.64 24.22 17.09
CA LYS A 358 -18.01 24.91 18.22
C LYS A 358 -17.10 23.95 19.01
N PRO A 359 -16.13 24.47 19.78
CA PRO A 359 -15.27 23.63 20.60
C PRO A 359 -16.07 22.98 21.74
N SER A 360 -16.26 21.66 21.71
CA SER A 360 -16.58 20.83 22.87
C SER A 360 -16.64 19.34 22.53
N ALA A 361 -15.89 18.55 23.31
CA ALA A 361 -16.15 17.16 23.69
C ALA A 361 -15.96 16.03 22.64
N SER A 362 -14.88 15.27 22.86
CA SER A 362 -14.84 13.79 22.84
C SER A 362 -15.72 13.06 21.81
N ALA A 363 -15.09 12.54 20.76
CA ALA A 363 -15.61 11.42 19.99
C ALA A 363 -14.73 10.19 20.23
N GLU A 364 -15.19 9.35 21.15
CA GLU A 364 -14.74 7.98 21.33
C GLU A 364 -15.12 7.17 20.08
N HIS A 365 -14.15 6.56 19.40
CA HIS A 365 -14.44 5.53 18.41
C HIS A 365 -14.64 4.18 19.12
N ILE A 366 -15.90 3.80 19.30
CA ILE A 366 -16.32 2.46 19.70
C ILE A 366 -16.01 1.50 18.54
N ILE A 367 -15.07 0.57 18.74
CA ILE A 367 -14.87 -0.58 17.87
C ILE A 367 -15.70 -1.73 18.44
N GLU A 368 -16.77 -2.12 17.74
CA GLU A 368 -17.55 -3.32 18.06
C GLU A 368 -16.72 -4.58 17.76
N ALA A 369 -16.24 -5.24 18.81
CA ALA A 369 -15.76 -6.61 18.75
C ALA A 369 -16.94 -7.56 19.07
N SER A 370 -17.39 -8.31 18.07
CA SER A 370 -18.33 -9.41 18.27
C SER A 370 -17.57 -10.64 18.81
N THR A 371 -17.89 -11.06 20.03
CA THR A 371 -17.52 -12.38 20.55
C THR A 371 -18.75 -13.09 21.09
N VAL A 372 -18.85 -14.36 20.74
CA VAL A 372 -19.89 -15.30 21.14
C VAL A 372 -19.57 -15.81 22.55
N ASP A 373 -20.63 -15.87 23.35
CA ASP A 373 -20.79 -16.29 24.74
C ASP A 373 -20.00 -17.55 25.16
N ASP A 374 -19.37 -17.49 26.35
CA ASP A 374 -19.65 -18.45 27.43
C ASP A 374 -18.99 -18.02 28.78
N GLN A 375 -19.85 -17.58 29.69
CA GLN A 375 -19.83 -17.70 31.17
C GLN A 375 -18.74 -17.00 32.02
N ASP A 376 -19.16 -15.86 32.56
CA ASP A 376 -19.29 -15.55 34.00
C ASP A 376 -18.01 -15.46 34.86
N THR A 377 -17.45 -14.25 34.96
CA THR A 377 -17.18 -13.59 36.25
C THR A 377 -16.83 -12.11 36.01
N SER A 378 -17.66 -11.23 36.55
CA SER A 378 -17.58 -9.78 36.43
C SER A 378 -16.37 -9.18 37.15
N VAL A 379 -15.46 -8.55 36.40
CA VAL A 379 -14.60 -7.46 36.89
C VAL A 379 -14.85 -6.28 35.96
N GLU A 380 -15.51 -5.24 36.49
CA GLU A 380 -15.75 -3.99 35.79
C GLU A 380 -14.40 -3.30 35.49
N SER A 381 -14.09 -3.07 34.22
CA SER A 381 -13.02 -2.18 33.78
C SER A 381 -13.55 -1.19 32.74
N SER A 382 -13.84 0.03 33.16
CA SER A 382 -14.06 1.18 32.29
C SER A 382 -12.73 1.69 31.72
N PRO A 383 -12.65 2.14 30.45
CA PRO A 383 -11.44 2.74 29.90
C PRO A 383 -11.26 4.15 30.51
N GLU A 384 -10.23 4.34 31.33
CA GLU A 384 -9.87 5.68 31.83
C GLU A 384 -9.27 6.51 30.68
N ILE A 385 -9.91 7.64 30.38
CA ILE A 385 -9.37 8.69 29.49
C ILE A 385 -7.99 9.12 30.03
N ALA A 386 -6.93 8.94 29.24
CA ALA A 386 -5.58 9.37 29.61
C ALA A 386 -5.57 10.86 29.97
N LYS A 387 -5.31 11.17 31.24
CA LYS A 387 -5.25 12.55 31.73
C LYS A 387 -3.95 13.18 31.24
N PHE A 388 -3.99 14.35 30.60
CA PHE A 388 -2.80 15.12 30.23
C PHE A 388 -2.90 16.56 30.72
N PHE A 389 -1.76 17.24 30.85
CA PHE A 389 -1.70 18.70 31.00
C PHE A 389 -0.75 19.28 29.97
N THR A 390 -0.94 20.56 29.64
CA THR A 390 -0.08 21.28 28.71
C THR A 390 0.74 22.33 29.46
N GLU A 391 2.05 22.33 29.26
CA GLU A 391 2.93 23.40 29.72
C GLU A 391 3.10 24.44 28.60
N ASP A 392 2.85 25.71 28.91
CA ASP A 392 3.11 26.82 27.99
C ASP A 392 4.55 27.30 28.18
N LEU A 393 5.38 27.12 27.15
CA LEU A 393 6.79 27.53 27.16
C LEU A 393 6.95 29.01 26.74
N GLY A 394 5.88 29.66 26.29
CA GLY A 394 5.86 30.99 25.68
C GLY A 394 5.88 30.94 24.15
N ASN A 395 5.54 32.07 23.52
CA ASN A 395 5.52 32.22 22.05
C ASN A 395 4.65 31.19 21.31
N ASN A 396 3.53 30.76 21.90
CA ASN A 396 2.63 29.72 21.40
C ASN A 396 3.31 28.33 21.23
N VAL A 397 4.42 28.07 21.93
CA VAL A 397 5.06 26.76 21.97
C VAL A 397 4.57 26.00 23.20
N LEU A 398 3.91 24.86 22.96
CA LEU A 398 3.27 24.04 23.98
C LEU A 398 4.01 22.71 24.16
N LEU A 399 4.06 22.22 25.39
CA LEU A 399 4.58 20.89 25.74
C LEU A 399 3.48 20.09 26.45
N ASP A 400 2.89 19.12 25.73
CA ASP A 400 1.87 18.23 26.27
C ASP A 400 2.49 17.09 27.08
N MET A 401 1.96 16.88 28.28
CA MET A 401 2.45 15.92 29.26
C MET A 401 1.34 14.93 29.63
N VAL A 402 1.53 13.66 29.33
CA VAL A 402 0.59 12.55 29.52
C VAL A 402 0.80 11.93 30.90
N ALA A 403 -0.28 11.70 31.66
CA ALA A 403 -0.22 10.99 32.94
C ALA A 403 0.00 9.50 32.70
N ILE A 404 1.10 9.00 33.25
CA ILE A 404 1.45 7.59 33.23
C ILE A 404 1.04 6.98 34.58
N PRO A 405 0.10 6.02 34.59
CA PRO A 405 -0.38 5.44 35.84
C PRO A 405 0.75 4.64 36.49
N GLY A 406 0.87 4.70 37.81
CA GLY A 406 1.77 3.82 38.54
C GLY A 406 1.34 2.37 38.43
N GLY A 407 2.30 1.45 38.46
CA GLY A 407 2.05 0.03 38.23
C GLY A 407 3.28 -0.82 38.48
N THR A 408 3.15 -2.13 38.36
CA THR A 408 4.28 -3.05 38.40
C THR A 408 4.36 -3.79 37.08
N PHE A 409 5.56 -3.88 36.51
CA PHE A 409 5.79 -4.58 35.25
C PHE A 409 7.08 -5.40 35.32
N LEU A 410 7.21 -6.32 34.36
CA LEU A 410 8.42 -7.11 34.17
C LEU A 410 9.32 -6.37 33.17
N MET A 411 10.45 -5.85 33.64
CA MET A 411 11.44 -5.14 32.84
C MET A 411 12.43 -6.12 32.22
N GLY A 412 12.83 -5.85 30.97
CA GLY A 412 13.69 -6.74 30.17
C GLY A 412 12.88 -7.71 29.28
N SER A 413 13.59 -8.54 28.51
CA SER A 413 12.99 -9.48 27.55
C SER A 413 13.16 -10.96 27.95
N PRO A 414 12.19 -11.83 27.62
CA PRO A 414 12.31 -13.28 27.79
C PRO A 414 13.52 -13.87 27.05
N GLU A 415 14.12 -14.94 27.57
CA GLU A 415 15.29 -15.59 26.96
C GLU A 415 15.06 -16.06 25.51
N ASP A 416 13.80 -16.33 25.14
CA ASP A 416 13.38 -16.80 23.82
C ASP A 416 12.81 -15.69 22.91
N GLU A 417 12.82 -14.42 23.34
CA GLU A 417 12.43 -13.30 22.49
C GLU A 417 13.41 -13.16 21.30
N PRO A 418 12.93 -13.18 20.05
CA PRO A 418 13.79 -13.04 18.89
C PRO A 418 14.60 -11.74 18.94
N GLU A 419 15.88 -11.82 18.55
CA GLU A 419 16.80 -10.68 18.48
C GLU A 419 17.08 -9.99 19.83
N ARG A 420 16.78 -10.66 20.94
CA ARG A 420 17.17 -10.25 22.29
C ARG A 420 18.69 -10.10 22.42
N ASP A 421 19.12 -9.01 23.06
CA ASP A 421 20.48 -8.80 23.54
C ASP A 421 20.66 -9.30 24.99
N ASP A 422 21.88 -9.72 25.34
CA ASP A 422 22.19 -10.25 26.67
C ASP A 422 21.98 -9.21 27.79
N SER A 423 22.15 -7.93 27.48
CA SER A 423 22.00 -6.82 28.43
C SER A 423 20.56 -6.57 28.86
N GLU A 424 19.58 -7.18 28.20
CA GLU A 424 18.15 -7.04 28.50
C GLU A 424 17.69 -7.95 29.66
N GLY A 425 18.59 -8.76 30.23
CA GLY A 425 18.29 -9.68 31.31
C GLY A 425 19.09 -9.45 32.60
N PRO A 426 18.73 -10.16 33.68
CA PRO A 426 17.54 -11.00 33.79
C PRO A 426 16.26 -10.16 33.86
N GLN A 427 15.14 -10.74 33.42
CA GLN A 427 13.85 -10.11 33.63
C GLN A 427 13.58 -9.96 35.13
N HIS A 428 13.15 -8.77 35.54
CA HIS A 428 12.90 -8.46 36.95
C HIS A 428 11.69 -7.54 37.12
N SER A 429 11.05 -7.64 38.28
CA SER A 429 9.84 -6.87 38.57
C SER A 429 10.21 -5.47 39.04
N VAL A 430 9.62 -4.44 38.44
CA VAL A 430 9.82 -3.04 38.81
C VAL A 430 8.48 -2.37 39.09
N THR A 431 8.37 -1.65 40.20
CA THR A 431 7.19 -0.86 40.57
C THR A 431 7.42 0.62 40.26
N ILE A 432 6.65 1.16 39.33
CA ILE A 432 6.68 2.56 38.90
C ILE A 432 5.62 3.37 39.64
N GLN A 433 6.03 4.52 40.19
CA GLN A 433 5.09 5.50 40.76
C GLN A 433 4.43 6.33 39.66
N PRO A 434 3.21 6.86 39.84
CA PRO A 434 2.59 7.73 38.84
C PRO A 434 3.42 8.98 38.55
N PHE A 435 3.56 9.31 37.28
CA PHE A 435 4.31 10.48 36.81
C PHE A 435 3.70 11.03 35.52
N PHE A 436 4.23 12.13 35.00
CA PHE A 436 3.87 12.63 33.67
C PHE A 436 5.04 12.47 32.70
N MET A 437 4.77 12.10 31.47
CA MET A 437 5.75 11.98 30.40
C MET A 437 5.35 12.84 29.20
N GLY A 438 6.32 13.44 28.52
CA GLY A 438 6.07 14.18 27.29
C GLY A 438 5.34 13.31 26.26
N LYS A 439 4.25 13.83 25.69
CA LYS A 439 3.43 13.13 24.69
C LYS A 439 4.24 12.70 23.46
N PHE A 440 5.22 13.53 23.11
CA PHE A 440 6.16 13.37 22.00
C PHE A 440 7.59 13.49 22.52
N PRO A 441 8.62 13.06 21.74
CA PRO A 441 9.96 13.57 21.93
C PRO A 441 9.96 15.11 21.86
N VAL A 442 10.90 15.76 22.54
CA VAL A 442 10.98 17.22 22.54
C VAL A 442 11.24 17.72 21.13
N THR A 443 10.41 18.65 20.65
CA THR A 443 10.55 19.19 19.29
C THR A 443 11.60 20.28 19.22
N GLN A 444 12.10 20.57 18.01
CA GLN A 444 13.05 21.66 17.79
C GLN A 444 12.51 23.03 18.22
N ALA A 445 11.20 23.29 18.04
CA ALA A 445 10.59 24.53 18.53
C ALA A 445 10.58 24.61 20.07
N GLN A 446 10.30 23.50 20.75
CA GLN A 446 10.38 23.42 22.22
C GLN A 446 11.82 23.59 22.71
N TRP A 447 12.77 22.93 22.06
CA TRP A 447 14.20 23.06 22.32
C TRP A 447 14.67 24.53 22.24
N ALA A 448 14.47 25.18 21.09
CA ALA A 448 14.89 26.55 20.87
C ALA A 448 14.29 27.52 21.91
N THR A 449 13.04 27.28 22.31
CA THR A 449 12.35 28.11 23.33
C THR A 449 13.00 27.96 24.71
N VAL A 450 13.29 26.74 25.15
CA VAL A 450 13.91 26.49 26.46
C VAL A 450 15.40 26.84 26.46
N ALA A 451 16.10 26.66 25.33
CA ALA A 451 17.48 27.09 25.13
C ALA A 451 17.65 28.62 25.25
N ALA A 452 16.57 29.38 25.02
CA ALA A 452 16.54 30.82 25.24
C ALA A 452 16.26 31.24 26.71
N PHE A 453 15.87 30.31 27.59
CA PHE A 453 15.72 30.61 29.01
C PHE A 453 17.07 30.79 29.71
N ASP A 454 17.04 31.42 30.89
CA ASP A 454 18.23 31.66 31.70
C ASP A 454 19.02 30.38 31.94
N LYS A 455 20.27 30.40 31.51
CA LYS A 455 21.24 29.32 31.72
C LYS A 455 21.30 28.88 33.17
N VAL A 456 21.34 27.56 33.38
CA VAL A 456 21.58 26.94 34.68
C VAL A 456 23.05 26.59 34.83
N ASN A 457 23.57 25.69 33.98
CA ASN A 457 24.96 25.21 34.07
C ASN A 457 25.76 25.43 32.78
N ILE A 458 25.23 24.99 31.63
CA ILE A 458 25.92 25.04 30.33
C ILE A 458 25.11 25.84 29.30
N ASP A 459 25.78 26.37 28.28
CA ASP A 459 25.12 26.99 27.14
C ASP A 459 24.49 25.90 26.27
N LEU A 460 23.36 26.23 25.62
CA LEU A 460 22.69 25.36 24.66
C LEU A 460 22.71 26.06 23.32
N ASP A 461 23.10 25.35 22.27
CA ASP A 461 22.82 25.80 20.90
C ASP A 461 21.30 25.72 20.67
N PRO A 462 20.60 26.81 20.30
CA PRO A 462 19.17 26.76 20.02
C PRO A 462 18.79 25.96 18.77
N TYR A 463 19.74 25.67 17.86
CA TYR A 463 19.47 24.99 16.59
C TYR A 463 20.48 23.87 16.30
N PRO A 464 20.59 22.85 17.18
CA PRO A 464 21.64 21.82 17.07
C PRO A 464 21.35 20.77 16.00
N SER A 465 20.08 20.60 15.61
CA SER A 465 19.59 19.52 14.75
C SER A 465 20.05 19.68 13.30
N GLU A 466 20.33 18.55 12.65
CA GLU A 466 20.64 18.44 11.22
C GLU A 466 19.36 18.57 10.39
N PHE A 467 18.31 17.81 10.73
CA PHE A 467 17.07 17.77 9.95
C PHE A 467 16.10 18.87 10.39
N GLN A 468 15.90 19.90 9.58
CA GLN A 468 15.17 21.10 10.00
C GLN A 468 13.65 20.90 10.01
N GLY A 469 12.99 21.22 11.13
CA GLY A 469 11.54 21.30 11.20
C GLY A 469 11.02 21.60 12.61
N ALA A 470 10.16 22.62 12.75
CA ALA A 470 9.67 23.06 14.06
C ALA A 470 8.95 21.95 14.87
N LYS A 471 8.31 20.99 14.17
CA LYS A 471 7.62 19.83 14.74
C LYS A 471 8.43 18.54 14.70
N ARG A 472 9.66 18.56 14.18
CA ARG A 472 10.57 17.41 14.24
C ARG A 472 11.18 17.29 15.62
N PRO A 473 11.57 16.08 16.07
CA PRO A 473 12.34 15.94 17.30
C PRO A 473 13.64 16.74 17.20
N VAL A 474 14.07 17.29 18.34
CA VAL A 474 15.44 17.78 18.44
C VAL A 474 16.38 16.58 18.47
N GLU A 475 17.38 16.61 17.59
CA GLU A 475 18.51 15.67 17.57
C GLU A 475 19.85 16.42 17.53
N CYS A 476 20.97 15.70 17.50
CA CYS A 476 22.33 16.24 17.67
C CYS A 476 22.58 16.88 19.04
N ILE A 477 22.03 16.29 20.10
CA ILE A 477 22.23 16.76 21.47
C ILE A 477 22.90 15.71 22.35
N SER A 478 23.77 16.18 23.23
CA SER A 478 24.42 15.36 24.25
C SER A 478 23.53 15.17 25.48
N TRP A 479 23.86 14.17 26.30
CA TRP A 479 23.14 13.94 27.56
C TRP A 479 23.23 15.15 28.49
N ASP A 480 24.41 15.78 28.58
CA ASP A 480 24.62 16.95 29.44
C ASP A 480 23.72 18.13 29.03
N GLU A 481 23.52 18.32 27.72
CA GLU A 481 22.61 19.33 27.15
C GLU A 481 21.14 18.98 27.39
N ALA A 482 20.76 17.71 27.23
CA ALA A 482 19.41 17.23 27.52
C ALA A 482 19.03 17.45 29.00
N VAL A 483 19.97 17.24 29.92
CA VAL A 483 19.76 17.53 31.34
C VAL A 483 19.71 19.04 31.61
N GLU A 484 20.53 19.85 30.93
CA GLU A 484 20.43 21.32 31.02
C GLU A 484 19.07 21.84 30.55
N PHE A 485 18.52 21.31 29.45
CA PHE A 485 17.16 21.60 29.00
C PHE A 485 16.15 21.35 30.13
N CYS A 486 16.20 20.17 30.76
CA CYS A 486 15.31 19.83 31.88
C CYS A 486 15.46 20.78 33.06
N ARG A 487 16.69 21.20 33.39
CA ARG A 487 16.96 22.15 34.48
C ARG A 487 16.39 23.53 34.20
N ARG A 488 16.55 24.04 32.97
CA ARG A 488 15.98 25.33 32.54
C ARG A 488 14.46 25.30 32.58
N LEU A 489 13.86 24.22 32.06
CA LEU A 489 12.42 24.02 32.11
C LEU A 489 11.89 23.95 33.55
N SER A 490 12.59 23.23 34.43
CA SER A 490 12.25 23.17 35.86
C SER A 490 12.31 24.54 36.53
N ARG A 491 13.39 25.30 36.29
CA ARG A 491 13.56 26.65 36.85
C ARG A 491 12.45 27.60 36.37
N LYS A 492 12.07 27.51 35.09
CA LYS A 492 11.04 28.36 34.48
C LYS A 492 9.65 28.07 35.04
N THR A 493 9.30 26.79 35.17
CA THR A 493 7.93 26.34 35.51
C THR A 493 7.71 26.17 37.01
N GLY A 494 8.78 26.02 37.79
CA GLY A 494 8.71 25.65 39.21
C GLY A 494 8.32 24.18 39.45
N LYS A 495 8.22 23.36 38.40
CA LYS A 495 7.99 21.91 38.47
C LYS A 495 9.32 21.16 38.31
N ILE A 496 9.34 19.87 38.63
CA ILE A 496 10.55 19.04 38.51
C ILE A 496 10.48 18.29 37.19
N TYR A 497 11.21 18.80 36.19
CA TYR A 497 11.44 18.14 34.92
C TYR A 497 12.82 17.47 34.90
N ARG A 498 12.87 16.26 34.34
CA ARG A 498 14.10 15.46 34.17
C ARG A 498 13.96 14.51 32.99
N LEU A 499 15.05 13.84 32.63
CA LEU A 499 15.01 12.66 31.77
C LEU A 499 14.30 11.50 32.50
N PRO A 500 13.61 10.61 31.78
CA PRO A 500 13.07 9.39 32.38
C PRO A 500 14.19 8.52 32.97
N SER A 501 13.88 7.74 34.00
CA SER A 501 14.72 6.56 34.26
C SER A 501 14.51 5.53 33.15
N GLU A 502 15.48 4.65 32.98
CA GLU A 502 15.41 3.56 32.01
C GLU A 502 14.16 2.69 32.25
N ALA A 503 13.83 2.45 33.52
CA ALA A 503 12.64 1.69 33.92
C ALA A 503 11.33 2.44 33.64
N GLU A 504 11.28 3.76 33.89
CA GLU A 504 10.12 4.58 33.54
C GLU A 504 9.88 4.61 32.04
N TRP A 505 10.96 4.69 31.25
CA TRP A 505 10.89 4.67 29.80
C TRP A 505 10.32 3.34 29.29
N GLU A 506 10.85 2.20 29.75
CA GLU A 506 10.37 0.89 29.29
C GLU A 506 8.92 0.64 29.70
N TYR A 507 8.56 0.97 30.94
CA TYR A 507 7.20 0.87 31.43
C TYR A 507 6.23 1.70 30.57
N ALA A 508 6.62 2.94 30.28
CA ALA A 508 5.84 3.84 29.46
C ALA A 508 5.74 3.34 28.02
N CYS A 509 6.83 2.85 27.42
CA CYS A 509 6.88 2.26 26.08
C CYS A 509 5.91 1.08 25.93
N ARG A 510 5.98 0.13 26.87
CA ARG A 510 5.14 -1.08 26.86
C ARG A 510 3.66 -0.78 26.97
N GLY A 511 3.25 0.26 27.70
CA GLY A 511 1.84 0.62 27.85
C GLY A 511 0.95 -0.53 28.36
N GLY A 512 1.52 -1.43 29.17
CA GLY A 512 0.85 -2.63 29.68
C GLY A 512 0.98 -3.90 28.82
N THR A 513 1.64 -3.82 27.65
CA THR A 513 1.93 -4.99 26.82
C THR A 513 3.21 -5.72 27.28
N THR A 514 3.33 -6.98 26.91
CA THR A 514 4.52 -7.81 27.18
C THR A 514 5.25 -8.25 25.91
N THR A 515 4.79 -7.79 24.75
CA THR A 515 5.36 -8.09 23.43
C THR A 515 6.62 -7.26 23.18
N PRO A 516 7.44 -7.62 22.16
CA PRO A 516 8.62 -6.86 21.76
C PRO A 516 8.32 -5.40 21.41
N PHE A 517 7.16 -5.13 20.81
CA PHE A 517 6.66 -3.78 20.52
C PHE A 517 5.29 -3.58 21.15
N TYR A 518 4.92 -2.35 21.48
CA TYR A 518 3.59 -2.08 22.08
C TYR A 518 2.42 -2.38 21.13
N PHE A 519 2.68 -2.52 19.82
CA PHE A 519 1.73 -2.92 18.78
C PHE A 519 1.84 -4.39 18.36
N GLY A 520 2.66 -5.20 19.04
CA GLY A 520 2.74 -6.65 18.85
C GLY A 520 4.17 -7.19 18.65
N ASP A 521 4.28 -8.29 17.92
CA ASP A 521 5.53 -9.04 17.75
C ASP A 521 6.42 -8.56 16.60
N THR A 522 5.91 -7.67 15.75
CA THR A 522 6.58 -7.21 14.53
C THR A 522 6.43 -5.71 14.34
N ILE A 523 7.46 -5.07 13.80
CA ILE A 523 7.46 -3.65 13.44
C ILE A 523 7.19 -3.45 11.94
N SER A 524 6.45 -2.39 11.60
CA SER A 524 6.12 -1.98 10.23
C SER A 524 6.33 -0.46 10.10
N PRO A 525 6.68 0.08 8.91
CA PRO A 525 6.87 1.52 8.69
C PRO A 525 5.60 2.33 8.93
N ASP A 526 4.43 1.68 8.97
CA ASP A 526 3.17 2.35 9.35
C ASP A 526 3.10 2.71 10.85
N TRP A 527 3.99 2.15 11.68
CA TRP A 527 3.95 2.24 13.14
C TRP A 527 5.14 2.97 13.76
N ALA A 528 6.22 3.15 13.00
CA ALA A 528 7.46 3.75 13.47
C ALA A 528 8.35 4.16 12.28
N ASN A 529 9.17 5.19 12.47
CA ASN A 529 10.23 5.58 11.54
C ASN A 529 11.55 4.86 11.89
N TYR A 530 12.06 4.01 11.00
CA TYR A 530 13.30 3.24 11.17
C TYR A 530 13.86 2.81 9.80
N ASP A 531 15.09 2.26 9.76
CA ASP A 531 15.67 1.81 8.50
C ASP A 531 15.07 0.47 8.05
N VAL A 532 14.17 0.57 7.07
CA VAL A 532 13.50 -0.59 6.45
C VAL A 532 14.42 -1.41 5.53
N ASN A 533 15.62 -0.90 5.19
CA ASN A 533 16.55 -1.52 4.25
C ASN A 533 17.62 -2.40 4.91
N LEU A 534 17.85 -2.28 6.22
CA LEU A 534 18.88 -3.04 6.95
C LEU A 534 18.52 -4.50 7.25
N ILE A 535 17.55 -5.07 6.53
CA ILE A 535 17.22 -6.49 6.63
C ILE A 535 17.56 -7.20 5.33
N CYS A 536 18.42 -8.23 5.42
CA CYS A 536 18.66 -9.19 4.33
C CYS A 536 17.54 -10.24 4.20
N THR A 537 16.46 -10.16 4.98
CA THR A 537 15.43 -11.21 5.09
C THR A 537 13.98 -10.71 5.24
N PHE A 538 13.72 -9.43 5.48
CA PHE A 538 12.37 -8.83 5.51
C PHE A 538 12.46 -7.40 4.99
N ARG A 539 11.87 -7.05 3.84
CA ARG A 539 11.69 -5.64 3.51
C ARG A 539 10.25 -5.26 3.83
N PRO A 540 10.00 -4.48 4.90
CA PRO A 540 8.73 -3.83 5.06
C PRO A 540 8.54 -2.83 3.90
N ASN A 541 7.44 -2.93 3.17
CA ASN A 541 7.07 -1.92 2.18
C ASN A 541 6.63 -0.65 2.92
N GLY A 542 7.43 0.41 2.84
CA GLY A 542 7.14 1.76 3.30
C GLY A 542 8.16 2.74 2.72
N GLU A 543 7.78 4.01 2.53
CA GLU A 543 8.76 5.06 2.24
C GLU A 543 9.65 5.20 3.46
N TYR A 544 10.94 4.90 3.32
CA TYR A 544 11.94 5.19 4.34
C TYR A 544 12.46 6.60 4.06
N PRO A 545 12.11 7.61 4.89
CA PRO A 545 12.44 9.00 4.61
C PRO A 545 13.95 9.28 4.63
N GLN A 546 14.74 8.43 5.31
CA GLN A 546 16.16 8.64 5.58
C GLN A 546 16.44 9.93 6.38
N GLU A 547 15.45 10.33 7.17
CA GLU A 547 15.47 11.49 8.06
C GLU A 547 14.43 11.34 9.16
N THR A 548 14.47 12.23 10.17
CA THR A 548 13.42 12.33 11.19
C THR A 548 12.09 12.80 10.60
N THR A 549 10.97 12.41 11.20
CA THR A 549 9.62 12.82 10.79
C THR A 549 9.05 13.88 11.74
N ASN A 550 7.89 14.48 11.42
CA ASN A 550 7.24 15.29 12.45
C ASN A 550 6.71 14.36 13.56
N VAL A 551 6.77 14.83 14.80
CA VAL A 551 6.23 14.05 15.91
C VAL A 551 4.73 13.81 15.75
N GLY A 552 4.29 12.61 16.09
CA GLY A 552 2.89 12.20 16.04
C GLY A 552 2.38 11.76 14.67
N GLU A 553 3.26 11.46 13.72
CA GLU A 553 2.87 10.84 12.44
C GLU A 553 2.47 9.37 12.59
N PHE A 554 2.98 8.68 13.62
CA PHE A 554 2.66 7.28 13.92
C PHE A 554 1.62 7.12 15.03
N PRO A 555 0.92 5.98 15.12
CA PRO A 555 -0.05 5.72 16.19
C PRO A 555 0.57 5.85 17.59
N ALA A 556 -0.24 6.28 18.56
CA ALA A 556 0.18 6.28 19.96
C ALA A 556 0.14 4.87 20.57
N ASN A 557 0.96 4.66 21.60
CA ASN A 557 0.85 3.48 22.45
C ASN A 557 -0.37 3.56 23.39
N PRO A 558 -0.70 2.50 24.16
CA PRO A 558 -1.88 2.48 25.03
C PRO A 558 -1.93 3.58 26.10
N PHE A 559 -0.79 4.17 26.47
CA PHE A 559 -0.76 5.33 27.37
C PHE A 559 -0.96 6.67 26.67
N GLY A 560 -1.00 6.70 25.33
CA GLY A 560 -1.15 7.92 24.54
C GLY A 560 0.17 8.62 24.23
N LEU A 561 1.30 7.89 24.30
CA LEU A 561 2.62 8.37 23.91
C LEU A 561 2.90 8.02 22.45
N PHE A 562 3.47 8.98 21.72
CA PHE A 562 3.80 8.86 20.31
C PHE A 562 5.31 8.75 20.13
N ASP A 563 5.73 8.13 19.02
CA ASP A 563 7.14 8.05 18.59
C ASP A 563 8.06 7.43 19.66
N ILE A 564 7.53 6.52 20.49
CA ILE A 564 8.30 5.81 21.53
C ILE A 564 9.08 4.61 20.96
N CYS A 565 8.82 4.25 19.71
CA CYS A 565 9.57 3.28 18.93
C CYS A 565 9.95 3.97 17.60
N GLY A 566 11.25 4.10 17.33
CA GLY A 566 11.77 4.76 16.13
C GLY A 566 11.94 6.28 16.25
N ASP A 567 12.15 6.92 15.10
CA ASP A 567 12.45 8.35 14.90
C ASP A 567 13.77 8.81 15.55
N VAL A 568 13.88 8.85 16.87
CA VAL A 568 15.14 9.19 17.59
C VAL A 568 15.32 8.35 18.85
N TRP A 569 16.57 8.02 19.18
CA TRP A 569 16.90 7.52 20.50
C TRP A 569 16.62 8.58 21.56
N GLU A 570 16.09 8.14 22.70
CA GLU A 570 15.80 9.02 23.82
C GLU A 570 16.77 8.78 24.98
N TRP A 571 17.47 9.85 25.39
CA TRP A 571 18.36 9.83 26.56
C TRP A 571 17.59 9.51 27.85
N CYS A 572 18.11 8.52 28.61
CA CYS A 572 17.65 8.21 29.96
C CYS A 572 18.64 8.76 31.03
N GLN A 573 18.18 8.86 32.27
CA GLN A 573 19.00 9.37 33.37
C GLN A 573 20.08 8.36 33.84
N ASP A 574 19.84 7.08 33.61
CA ASP A 574 20.62 5.95 34.07
C ASP A 574 22.04 5.92 33.49
N VAL A 575 22.96 5.38 34.28
CA VAL A 575 24.27 4.95 33.80
C VAL A 575 24.09 3.57 33.16
N TRP A 576 24.84 3.31 32.08
CA TRP A 576 24.80 2.00 31.42
C TRP A 576 25.38 0.89 32.29
N HIS A 577 24.70 -0.27 32.31
CA HIS A 577 25.16 -1.52 32.91
C HIS A 577 24.94 -2.68 31.94
N GLU A 578 25.83 -3.67 31.98
CA GLU A 578 25.79 -4.83 31.07
C GLU A 578 24.62 -5.80 31.33
N ASN A 579 23.86 -5.65 32.42
CA ASN A 579 22.73 -6.51 32.80
C ASN A 579 21.89 -5.87 33.91
N TYR A 580 20.79 -6.54 34.32
CA TYR A 580 19.87 -6.11 35.37
C TYR A 580 20.03 -6.81 36.74
N HIS A 581 21.13 -7.50 37.03
CA HIS A 581 21.24 -8.29 38.27
C HIS A 581 21.06 -7.49 39.57
N ASP A 582 21.53 -6.25 39.60
CA ASP A 582 21.45 -5.35 40.76
C ASP A 582 20.60 -4.09 40.47
N ALA A 583 19.72 -4.17 39.47
CA ALA A 583 18.91 -3.05 39.02
C ALA A 583 17.91 -2.59 40.10
N PRO A 584 17.66 -1.27 40.23
CA PRO A 584 16.60 -0.76 41.09
C PRO A 584 15.23 -1.30 40.71
N THR A 585 14.40 -1.62 41.71
CA THR A 585 13.05 -2.21 41.52
C THR A 585 11.92 -1.23 41.81
N ASP A 586 12.24 0.04 42.05
CA ASP A 586 11.29 1.10 42.45
C ASP A 586 11.12 2.20 41.37
N GLY A 587 11.65 1.96 40.17
CA GLY A 587 11.64 2.90 39.06
C GLY A 587 12.66 4.04 39.17
N SER A 588 13.49 4.07 40.22
CA SER A 588 14.56 5.05 40.33
C SER A 588 15.68 4.79 39.31
N PRO A 589 16.36 5.83 38.82
CA PRO A 589 17.45 5.65 37.86
C PRO A 589 18.66 4.95 38.51
N TRP A 590 19.28 4.04 37.78
CA TRP A 590 20.47 3.31 38.20
C TRP A 590 21.73 4.15 37.98
N LEU A 591 22.25 4.75 39.05
CA LEU A 591 23.35 5.72 38.98
C LEU A 591 24.72 5.18 39.43
N ALA A 592 24.80 3.89 39.79
CA ALA A 592 25.97 3.32 40.42
C ALA A 592 26.87 2.56 39.42
N ASP A 593 27.81 3.24 38.77
CA ASP A 593 28.95 2.58 38.09
C ASP A 593 30.18 3.51 37.94
N LYS A 594 31.33 2.92 37.61
CA LYS A 594 32.59 3.58 37.25
C LYS A 594 32.65 3.99 35.77
N TYR A 595 31.85 3.35 34.90
CA TYR A 595 31.76 3.67 33.47
C TYR A 595 30.84 4.88 33.25
N GLN A 596 31.14 5.72 32.26
CA GLN A 596 30.47 7.01 32.08
C GLN A 596 29.35 7.00 31.03
N PHE A 597 29.07 5.86 30.37
CA PHE A 597 28.03 5.79 29.35
C PHE A 597 26.62 5.94 29.95
N ARG A 598 25.70 6.48 29.15
CA ARG A 598 24.30 6.74 29.52
C ARG A 598 23.36 5.90 28.67
N CYS A 599 22.27 5.43 29.26
CA CYS A 599 21.30 4.60 28.56
C CYS A 599 20.51 5.41 27.51
N LEU A 600 20.24 4.76 26.38
CA LEU A 600 19.40 5.22 25.29
C LEU A 600 18.28 4.19 25.06
N ARG A 601 17.06 4.67 24.76
CA ARG A 601 15.92 3.80 24.45
C ARG A 601 15.17 4.24 23.19
N GLY A 602 14.50 3.29 22.51
CA GLY A 602 13.54 3.57 21.43
C GLY A 602 13.98 3.28 19.99
N GLY A 603 15.28 3.20 19.70
CA GLY A 603 15.77 3.14 18.32
C GLY A 603 15.59 4.47 17.59
N SER A 604 16.01 4.55 16.33
CA SER A 604 15.85 5.76 15.52
C SER A 604 15.49 5.50 14.07
N TRP A 605 15.29 6.60 13.33
CA TRP A 605 14.99 6.60 11.90
C TRP A 605 15.98 5.78 11.07
N TYR A 606 17.26 5.65 11.44
CA TYR A 606 18.22 4.85 10.66
C TYR A 606 18.63 3.51 11.28
N ASP A 607 18.04 3.15 12.42
CA ASP A 607 18.37 1.89 13.07
C ASP A 607 17.60 0.71 12.49
N THR A 608 18.13 -0.47 12.74
CA THR A 608 17.48 -1.73 12.41
C THR A 608 16.26 -1.94 13.32
N GLY A 609 15.08 -1.55 12.86
CA GLY A 609 13.89 -1.43 13.71
C GLY A 609 13.47 -2.71 14.43
N TYR A 610 13.65 -3.89 13.80
CA TYR A 610 13.28 -5.16 14.42
C TYR A 610 14.18 -5.55 15.62
N ILE A 611 15.35 -4.91 15.75
CA ILE A 611 16.28 -5.08 16.87
C ILE A 611 16.14 -3.88 17.81
N CYS A 612 16.43 -2.68 17.31
CA CYS A 612 16.68 -1.49 18.13
C CYS A 612 15.40 -0.82 18.65
N CYS A 613 14.25 -1.01 17.99
CA CYS A 613 12.99 -0.37 18.39
C CYS A 613 12.14 -1.23 19.34
N ARG A 614 12.62 -2.42 19.74
CA ARG A 614 11.95 -3.26 20.74
C ARG A 614 11.91 -2.52 22.08
N SER A 615 10.82 -2.67 22.83
CA SER A 615 10.62 -2.02 24.12
C SER A 615 11.74 -2.32 25.13
N ALA A 616 12.28 -3.55 25.09
CA ALA A 616 13.35 -3.99 25.99
C ALA A 616 14.77 -3.61 25.51
N TYR A 617 14.95 -3.29 24.23
CA TYR A 617 16.29 -3.06 23.69
C TYR A 617 16.94 -1.86 24.36
N ARG A 618 18.23 -2.00 24.68
CA ARG A 618 18.99 -1.01 25.44
C ARG A 618 20.18 -0.53 24.60
N GLY A 619 20.20 0.75 24.29
CA GLY A 619 21.36 1.42 23.70
C GLY A 619 22.18 2.16 24.76
N TYR A 620 23.38 2.59 24.38
CA TYR A 620 24.18 3.49 25.21
C TYR A 620 25.06 4.39 24.35
N ALA A 621 25.38 5.56 24.88
CA ALA A 621 26.35 6.47 24.28
C ALA A 621 27.06 7.29 25.37
N SER A 622 28.19 7.89 25.00
CA SER A 622 28.93 8.76 25.92
C SER A 622 28.12 10.02 26.20
N PRO A 623 28.11 10.56 27.43
CA PRO A 623 27.31 11.74 27.78
C PRO A 623 27.70 13.01 27.01
N GLN A 624 28.86 13.02 26.33
CA GLN A 624 29.33 14.11 25.47
C GLN A 624 29.10 13.86 23.97
N GLU A 625 28.65 12.67 23.58
CA GLU A 625 28.34 12.38 22.18
C GLU A 625 27.00 12.99 21.79
N SER A 626 26.96 13.55 20.59
CA SER A 626 25.75 14.04 19.92
C SER A 626 25.75 13.49 18.50
N TYR A 627 24.73 12.69 18.18
CA TYR A 627 24.54 12.12 16.83
C TYR A 627 23.19 12.56 16.26
N ILE A 628 23.05 12.43 14.94
CA ILE A 628 21.89 12.83 14.15
C ILE A 628 20.58 12.04 14.44
N ASN A 629 20.61 11.21 15.48
CA ASN A 629 19.50 10.41 15.98
C ASN A 629 19.37 10.42 17.50
N LEU A 630 20.15 11.21 18.23
CA LEU A 630 20.04 11.31 19.69
C LEU A 630 19.17 12.51 20.06
N GLY A 631 17.99 12.24 20.61
CA GLY A 631 17.05 13.22 21.11
C GLY A 631 16.73 13.03 22.59
N LEU A 632 15.59 13.58 23.03
CA LEU A 632 15.13 13.42 24.40
C LEU A 632 13.61 13.46 24.52
N ARG A 633 13.12 12.81 25.57
CA ARG A 633 11.78 13.00 26.12
C ARG A 633 11.91 13.37 27.59
N VAL A 634 11.00 14.19 28.08
CA VAL A 634 11.02 14.65 29.48
C VAL A 634 9.93 14.00 30.30
N VAL A 635 10.21 13.81 31.58
CA VAL A 635 9.21 13.45 32.59
C VAL A 635 9.08 14.55 33.62
N CYS A 636 7.90 14.62 34.23
CA CYS A 636 7.57 15.56 35.28
C CYS A 636 6.92 14.81 36.44
N VAL A 637 7.46 14.98 37.64
CA VAL A 637 6.84 14.45 38.86
C VAL A 637 6.06 15.57 39.55
N PRO A 638 4.82 15.32 40.01
CA PRO A 638 4.11 16.29 40.83
C PRO A 638 4.93 16.51 42.10
N GLY A 639 5.45 17.73 42.29
CA GLY A 639 6.22 18.07 43.47
C GLY A 639 5.40 17.83 44.73
N ILE A 640 5.91 16.96 45.62
CA ILE A 640 5.48 16.94 47.02
C ILE A 640 5.83 18.33 47.56
N LYS A 641 4.81 19.15 47.83
CA LYS A 641 5.00 20.34 48.65
C LYS A 641 5.50 19.86 50.01
N PHE A 642 6.75 20.17 50.34
CA PHE A 642 7.25 20.08 51.71
C PHE A 642 6.51 21.05 52.64
#